data_AF-A0A0G0TY90-F1
#
_entry.id   AF-A0A0G0TY90-F1
#
_cell.length_a   1.000
_cell.length_b   1.000
_cell.length_c   1.000
_cell.angle_alpha   90.00
_cell.angle_beta   90.00
_cell.angle_gamma   90.00
#
_symmetry.space_group_name_H-M   'P 1'
#
loop_
_entity.id
_entity.type
_entity.pdbx_description
1 polymer ?
#
loop_
_entity_poly.entity_id
_entity_poly.type
_entity_poly.pdbx_seq_one_letter_code
_entity_poly.pdbx_strand_id
1 'polypeptide(L)'
;MLSNILDRISFWSLFLTVVLLPLFFLPFVKIPVETSKGLLLVVGLVISIIFWAAARFSDGKIILPKSHLLCAGLGIVLAFLISAIFSSASKMSFFGIMFDVGTFWFMFSAVLLMIVSSVVLRDKKNARVVLLGVLLSSGIVFLFQLARIFMPELLSLGILGGKTDNLAGSWNSFGLLAGLFGILSLFLVEFFHVSKIAKWLLGASVIFSIILALIVNFALVWELFGIFALIIFVYKISFSAGKRHDDHKAPFPVFSFSIVMISLLFFMSGQFIGGYIPSKLGLSDLEVSPSFSSTMQVTRKALMTDPIIGIGPNRFEEVWALHKPAVINNTAFWNTSFSSGSGMLPTFAATTGILGILSWLVFLVLLVVTGVKTVFASIKKGENSDMAVFLIASIYLFIASFFYATGAVLLLLAFAFTGMFIGVSSSQKEKGEMEFSFLDDPRKSFFSILFLIILMMVSAAVSFKYIQRFVSVSYFSQAVGAQEVAVAESAISKAILLHANDLYFRTYAQVYLAKLNVLVSKGSALSEVEKAELQSNFDQAVNGAILATQYNPTNHLNFQMLGSVYRNVATLGLEDAYTKAIEAYTKASELSPLNPGFKLAIASTYYANKNTKEARSIALEALALKPDYIDALITLSQIEKNDGNTALAISYAEKALAVDPGSKELAQYVTSLKNNTTAVAPETPSIEVPKEDASSTGKTKNN
;
A
#
# COMPACT_ATOMS: atom_id res chain seq x y z
N MET A 1 18.36 -41.31 -7.02
CA MET A 1 19.23 -40.31 -7.69
C MET A 1 18.41 -39.15 -8.26
N LEU A 2 17.33 -39.43 -8.99
CA LEU A 2 16.43 -38.41 -9.55
C LEU A 2 15.75 -37.54 -8.47
N SER A 3 15.18 -38.12 -7.41
CA SER A 3 14.54 -37.35 -6.33
C SER A 3 15.46 -36.35 -5.65
N ASN A 4 16.71 -36.74 -5.36
CA ASN A 4 17.72 -35.82 -4.82
C ASN A 4 18.01 -34.62 -5.73
N ILE A 5 17.96 -34.79 -7.06
CA ILE A 5 18.14 -33.69 -8.02
C ILE A 5 16.93 -32.77 -7.99
N LEU A 6 15.72 -33.33 -7.99
CA LEU A 6 14.47 -32.58 -7.96
C LEU A 6 14.31 -31.78 -6.64
N ASP A 7 14.66 -32.37 -5.50
CA ASP A 7 14.68 -31.68 -4.21
C ASP A 7 15.69 -30.52 -4.18
N ARG A 8 16.85 -30.68 -4.82
CA ARG A 8 17.84 -29.60 -4.96
C ARG A 8 17.30 -28.45 -5.81
N ILE A 9 16.58 -28.73 -6.90
CA ILE A 9 15.95 -27.69 -7.73
C ILE A 9 14.89 -26.96 -6.90
N SER A 10 14.07 -27.69 -6.15
CA SER A 10 13.07 -27.10 -5.26
C SER A 10 13.71 -26.20 -4.19
N PHE A 11 14.79 -26.67 -3.56
CA PHE A 11 15.56 -25.89 -2.59
C PHE A 11 16.16 -24.62 -3.21
N TRP A 12 16.87 -24.73 -4.34
CA TRP A 12 17.52 -23.56 -4.96
C TRP A 12 16.51 -22.54 -5.47
N SER A 13 15.37 -23.00 -5.99
CA SER A 13 14.28 -22.11 -6.38
C SER A 13 13.72 -21.33 -5.18
N LEU A 14 13.43 -22.00 -4.07
CA LEU A 14 12.97 -21.35 -2.85
C LEU A 14 14.05 -20.45 -2.24
N PHE A 15 15.30 -20.90 -2.24
CA PHE A 15 16.46 -20.11 -1.80
C PHE A 15 16.54 -18.80 -2.58
N LEU A 16 16.52 -18.84 -3.91
CA LEU A 16 16.54 -17.64 -4.75
C LEU A 16 15.33 -16.76 -4.49
N THR A 17 14.14 -17.35 -4.28
CA THR A 17 12.92 -16.60 -3.95
C THR A 17 13.13 -15.78 -2.69
N VAL A 18 13.49 -16.40 -1.57
CA VAL A 18 13.62 -15.73 -0.27
C VAL A 18 14.81 -14.77 -0.24
N VAL A 19 15.96 -15.18 -0.79
CA VAL A 19 17.20 -14.40 -0.77
C VAL A 19 17.15 -13.21 -1.71
N LEU A 20 16.45 -13.30 -2.84
CA LEU A 20 16.33 -12.16 -3.75
C LEU A 20 15.20 -11.20 -3.36
N LEU A 21 14.35 -11.49 -2.36
CA LEU A 21 13.28 -10.59 -1.95
C LEU A 21 13.75 -9.14 -1.71
N PRO A 22 14.84 -8.86 -0.96
CA PRO A 22 15.33 -7.49 -0.79
C PRO A 22 15.86 -6.86 -2.09
N LEU A 23 16.46 -7.67 -2.96
CA LEU A 23 17.29 -7.20 -4.08
C LEU A 23 16.57 -7.15 -5.43
N PHE A 24 15.56 -7.99 -5.67
CA PHE A 24 15.00 -8.24 -6.99
C PHE A 24 14.22 -7.05 -7.56
N PHE A 25 14.51 -6.66 -8.80
CA PHE A 25 13.73 -5.69 -9.57
C PHE A 25 13.96 -5.91 -11.06
N LEU A 26 13.10 -5.35 -11.91
CA LEU A 26 13.26 -5.41 -13.38
C LEU A 26 13.54 -3.99 -13.94
N PRO A 27 14.80 -3.66 -14.32
CA PRO A 27 15.15 -2.31 -14.78
C PRO A 27 14.59 -1.94 -16.16
N PHE A 28 14.30 -2.93 -17.00
CA PHE A 28 14.03 -2.76 -18.43
C PHE A 28 12.55 -2.48 -18.73
N VAL A 29 11.68 -2.58 -17.73
CA VAL A 29 10.26 -2.26 -17.83
C VAL A 29 9.97 -1.30 -16.69
N LYS A 30 9.34 -0.14 -16.95
CA LYS A 30 8.95 0.84 -15.91
C LYS A 30 7.84 0.27 -14.99
N ILE A 31 8.13 -0.86 -14.35
CA ILE A 31 7.27 -1.62 -13.44
C ILE A 31 7.70 -1.24 -12.02
N PRO A 32 6.73 -0.96 -11.12
CA PRO A 32 7.04 -0.71 -9.73
C PRO A 32 7.85 -1.85 -9.08
N VAL A 33 8.79 -1.49 -8.21
CA VAL A 33 9.68 -2.45 -7.51
C VAL A 33 8.86 -3.52 -6.80
N GLU A 34 7.81 -3.14 -6.08
CA GLU A 34 6.93 -4.05 -5.34
C GLU A 34 6.27 -5.10 -6.25
N THR A 35 5.77 -4.69 -7.43
CA THR A 35 5.14 -5.60 -8.39
C THR A 35 6.13 -6.64 -8.92
N SER A 36 7.41 -6.26 -9.09
CA SER A 36 8.47 -7.19 -9.47
C SER A 36 8.69 -8.27 -8.40
N LYS A 37 8.57 -7.94 -7.11
CA LYS A 37 8.68 -8.93 -6.01
C LYS A 37 7.57 -9.98 -6.07
N GLY A 38 6.36 -9.58 -6.47
CA GLY A 38 5.25 -10.51 -6.71
C GLY A 38 5.59 -11.56 -7.77
N LEU A 39 6.28 -11.17 -8.86
CA LEU A 39 6.71 -12.12 -9.90
C LEU A 39 7.74 -13.11 -9.37
N LEU A 40 8.75 -12.63 -8.64
CA LEU A 40 9.74 -13.48 -7.99
C LEU A 40 9.06 -14.52 -7.08
N LEU A 41 8.10 -14.07 -6.26
CA LEU A 41 7.35 -14.93 -5.36
C LEU A 41 6.59 -16.03 -6.12
N VAL A 42 5.76 -15.66 -7.09
CA VAL A 42 4.89 -16.62 -7.78
C VAL A 42 5.70 -17.62 -8.59
N VAL A 43 6.63 -17.15 -9.43
CA VAL A 43 7.47 -18.03 -10.26
C VAL A 43 8.34 -18.94 -9.40
N GLY A 44 8.95 -18.38 -8.36
CA GLY A 44 9.81 -19.12 -7.43
C GLY A 44 9.05 -20.19 -6.64
N LEU A 45 7.87 -19.87 -6.11
CA LEU A 45 7.04 -20.87 -5.42
C LEU A 45 6.61 -22.00 -6.35
N VAL A 46 6.23 -21.68 -7.59
CA VAL A 46 5.70 -22.70 -8.50
C VAL A 46 6.78 -23.65 -8.97
N ILE A 47 7.98 -23.15 -9.30
CA ILE A 47 9.12 -24.01 -9.58
C ILE A 47 9.40 -24.87 -8.34
N SER A 48 9.47 -24.28 -7.14
CA SER A 48 9.71 -25.04 -5.91
C SER A 48 8.68 -26.14 -5.66
N ILE A 49 7.39 -25.85 -5.83
CA ILE A 49 6.28 -26.79 -5.62
C ILE A 49 6.29 -27.90 -6.68
N ILE A 50 6.48 -27.56 -7.96
CA ILE A 50 6.50 -28.54 -9.07
C ILE A 50 7.63 -29.55 -8.86
N PHE A 51 8.84 -29.06 -8.60
CA PHE A 51 10.00 -29.93 -8.41
C PHE A 51 9.94 -30.70 -7.08
N TRP A 52 9.37 -30.11 -6.02
CA TRP A 52 9.10 -30.83 -4.77
C TRP A 52 8.08 -31.95 -4.98
N ALA A 53 6.97 -31.67 -5.67
CA ALA A 53 5.93 -32.67 -5.97
C ALA A 53 6.49 -33.81 -6.82
N ALA A 54 7.30 -33.50 -7.83
CA ALA A 54 7.98 -34.50 -8.66
C ALA A 54 8.97 -35.36 -7.84
N ALA A 55 9.68 -34.77 -6.87
CA ALA A 55 10.55 -35.52 -5.96
C ALA A 55 9.74 -36.50 -5.10
N ARG A 56 8.61 -36.06 -4.54
CA ARG A 56 7.72 -36.91 -3.73
C ARG A 56 7.07 -38.02 -4.55
N PHE A 57 6.74 -37.76 -5.81
CA PHE A 57 6.26 -38.78 -6.76
C PHE A 57 7.30 -39.90 -6.93
N SER A 58 8.59 -39.56 -7.04
CA SER A 58 9.68 -40.54 -7.16
C SER A 58 10.01 -41.25 -5.84
N ASP A 59 9.91 -40.57 -4.71
CA ASP A 59 10.26 -41.13 -3.38
C ASP A 59 9.14 -41.99 -2.78
N GLY A 60 7.89 -41.79 -3.20
CA GLY A 60 6.74 -42.53 -2.68
C GLY A 60 6.26 -42.13 -1.28
N LYS A 61 6.84 -41.06 -0.73
CA LYS A 61 6.55 -40.59 0.62
C LYS A 61 6.49 -39.07 0.72
N ILE A 62 5.58 -38.59 1.55
CA ILE A 62 5.43 -37.16 1.89
C ILE A 62 5.71 -37.01 3.38
N ILE A 63 6.72 -36.21 3.72
CA ILE A 63 7.00 -35.84 5.10
C ILE A 63 6.46 -34.42 5.30
N LEU A 64 5.71 -34.14 6.36
CA LEU A 64 5.17 -32.80 6.70
C LEU A 64 5.42 -32.47 8.19
N PRO A 65 5.73 -31.22 8.55
CA PRO A 65 5.88 -30.84 9.96
C PRO A 65 4.51 -30.79 10.65
N LYS A 66 4.38 -31.38 11.84
CA LYS A 66 3.17 -31.26 12.68
C LYS A 66 3.18 -29.89 13.34
N SER A 67 2.31 -29.01 12.88
CA SER A 67 2.24 -27.67 13.43
C SER A 67 0.83 -27.09 13.36
N HIS A 68 0.27 -26.77 14.53
CA HIS A 68 -0.95 -25.97 14.63
C HIS A 68 -0.77 -24.57 14.02
N LEU A 69 0.48 -24.08 13.93
CA LEU A 69 0.77 -22.80 13.31
C LEU A 69 0.48 -22.78 11.80
N LEU A 70 0.78 -23.88 11.10
CA LEU A 70 0.44 -24.01 9.68
C LEU A 70 -1.08 -24.02 9.48
N CYS A 71 -1.81 -24.70 10.38
CA CYS A 71 -3.27 -24.70 10.37
C CYS A 71 -3.84 -23.29 10.63
N ALA A 72 -3.26 -22.55 11.57
CA ALA A 72 -3.65 -21.16 11.84
C ALA A 72 -3.36 -20.23 10.64
N GLY A 73 -2.23 -20.44 9.94
CA GLY A 73 -1.94 -19.74 8.69
C GLY A 73 -2.97 -20.02 7.60
N LEU A 74 -3.42 -21.27 7.46
CA LEU A 74 -4.54 -21.61 6.56
C LEU A 74 -5.86 -20.97 7.02
N GLY A 75 -6.06 -20.77 8.33
CA GLY A 75 -7.18 -20.00 8.87
C GLY A 75 -7.18 -18.53 8.42
N ILE A 76 -6.00 -17.91 8.27
CA ILE A 76 -5.87 -16.57 7.68
C ILE A 76 -6.30 -16.59 6.22
N VAL A 77 -5.81 -17.57 5.43
CA VAL A 77 -6.20 -17.72 4.02
C VAL A 77 -7.71 -17.91 3.88
N LEU A 78 -8.31 -18.74 4.73
CA LEU A 78 -9.75 -18.99 4.71
C LEU A 78 -10.55 -17.72 5.05
N ALA A 79 -10.11 -16.93 6.04
CA ALA A 79 -10.75 -15.67 6.37
C ALA A 79 -10.69 -14.67 5.19
N PHE A 80 -9.53 -14.55 4.54
CA PHE A 80 -9.37 -13.72 3.34
C PHE A 80 -10.22 -14.23 2.16
N LEU A 81 -10.32 -15.54 1.98
CA LEU A 81 -11.13 -16.15 0.92
C LEU A 81 -12.61 -15.84 1.11
N ILE A 82 -13.14 -16.10 2.31
CA ILE A 82 -14.54 -15.85 2.65
C ILE A 82 -14.85 -14.36 2.45
N SER A 83 -14.02 -13.49 3.01
CA SER A 83 -14.18 -12.04 2.87
C SER A 83 -14.09 -11.57 1.40
N ALA A 84 -13.22 -12.16 0.57
CA ALA A 84 -13.13 -11.83 -0.85
C ALA A 84 -14.32 -12.31 -1.69
N ILE A 85 -14.92 -13.46 -1.36
CA ILE A 85 -16.08 -14.00 -2.07
C ILE A 85 -17.32 -13.12 -1.85
N PHE A 86 -17.53 -12.69 -0.61
CA PHE A 86 -18.72 -11.92 -0.23
C PHE A 86 -18.54 -10.40 -0.33
N SER A 87 -17.36 -9.93 -0.73
CA SER A 87 -17.07 -8.51 -0.99
C SER A 87 -17.89 -7.95 -2.15
N SER A 88 -18.45 -6.75 -1.99
CA SER A 88 -19.17 -6.02 -3.05
C SER A 88 -18.29 -5.72 -4.28
N ALA A 89 -16.97 -5.71 -4.13
CA ALA A 89 -16.00 -5.62 -5.24
C ALA A 89 -15.06 -6.83 -5.22
N SER A 90 -15.63 -8.03 -5.34
CA SER A 90 -14.91 -9.31 -5.21
C SER A 90 -13.64 -9.40 -6.06
N LYS A 91 -13.66 -8.94 -7.32
CA LYS A 91 -12.47 -8.96 -8.19
C LYS A 91 -11.30 -8.16 -7.61
N MET A 92 -11.59 -6.99 -7.02
CA MET A 92 -10.58 -6.18 -6.31
C MET A 92 -10.06 -6.88 -5.06
N SER A 93 -10.91 -7.58 -4.32
CA SER A 93 -10.48 -8.30 -3.12
C SER A 93 -9.63 -9.54 -3.42
N PHE A 94 -9.91 -10.25 -4.52
CA PHE A 94 -9.10 -11.38 -4.93
C PHE A 94 -7.71 -10.96 -5.37
N PHE A 95 -7.64 -9.92 -6.20
CA PHE A 95 -6.47 -9.65 -7.03
C PHE A 95 -5.87 -8.26 -6.79
N GLY A 96 -6.66 -7.24 -6.44
CA GLY A 96 -6.23 -5.85 -6.40
C GLY A 96 -5.92 -5.28 -7.79
N ILE A 97 -5.01 -4.32 -7.88
CA ILE A 97 -4.59 -3.72 -9.16
C ILE A 97 -3.33 -4.42 -9.68
N MET A 98 -2.27 -4.52 -8.88
CA MET A 98 -0.95 -5.04 -9.29
C MET A 98 -0.43 -6.13 -8.36
N PHE A 99 -1.33 -7.03 -7.92
CA PHE A 99 -1.05 -8.07 -6.91
C PHE A 99 -0.68 -7.47 -5.55
N ASP A 100 -1.58 -6.62 -5.07
CA ASP A 100 -1.38 -5.82 -3.88
C ASP A 100 -1.34 -6.69 -2.61
N VAL A 101 -0.57 -6.26 -1.62
CA VAL A 101 -0.28 -7.03 -0.39
C VAL A 101 -1.54 -7.42 0.38
N GLY A 102 -2.58 -6.57 0.33
CA GLY A 102 -3.83 -6.79 1.05
C GLY A 102 -4.82 -7.72 0.36
N THR A 103 -4.46 -8.39 -0.74
CA THR A 103 -5.37 -9.22 -1.54
C THR A 103 -5.38 -10.68 -1.08
N PHE A 104 -6.44 -11.42 -1.41
CA PHE A 104 -6.50 -12.86 -1.11
C PHE A 104 -5.32 -13.62 -1.75
N TRP A 105 -5.03 -13.41 -3.03
CA TRP A 105 -3.99 -14.18 -3.73
C TRP A 105 -2.58 -13.87 -3.22
N PHE A 106 -2.32 -12.63 -2.80
CA PHE A 106 -1.06 -12.30 -2.13
C PHE A 106 -0.96 -13.06 -0.79
N MET A 107 -2.00 -13.00 0.05
CA MET A 107 -2.00 -13.68 1.34
C MET A 107 -1.94 -15.20 1.22
N PHE A 108 -2.64 -15.78 0.25
CA PHE A 108 -2.51 -17.20 -0.12
C PHE A 108 -1.07 -17.54 -0.47
N SER A 109 -0.42 -16.74 -1.31
CA SER A 109 0.98 -16.97 -1.73
C SER A 109 1.97 -16.80 -0.56
N ALA A 110 1.72 -15.85 0.35
CA ALA A 110 2.54 -15.65 1.54
C ALA A 110 2.43 -16.82 2.53
N VAL A 111 1.23 -17.33 2.79
CA VAL A 111 1.03 -18.53 3.63
C VAL A 111 1.56 -19.78 2.92
N LEU A 112 1.44 -19.87 1.60
CA LEU A 112 2.04 -20.94 0.81
C LEU A 112 3.57 -20.91 0.91
N LEU A 113 4.19 -19.72 0.89
CA LEU A 113 5.63 -19.55 1.14
C LEU A 113 6.03 -20.05 2.53
N MET A 114 5.23 -19.77 3.57
CA MET A 114 5.44 -20.33 4.90
C MET A 114 5.39 -21.87 4.89
N ILE A 115 4.38 -22.45 4.25
CA ILE A 115 4.23 -23.92 4.16
C ILE A 115 5.41 -24.53 3.41
N VAL A 116 5.75 -24.04 2.22
CA VAL A 116 6.85 -24.55 1.40
C VAL A 116 8.18 -24.38 2.12
N SER A 117 8.40 -23.25 2.81
CA SER A 117 9.60 -23.04 3.65
C SER A 117 9.68 -24.04 4.79
N SER A 118 8.56 -24.36 5.46
CA SER A 118 8.53 -25.38 6.51
C SER A 118 8.78 -26.80 6.00
N VAL A 119 8.59 -27.02 4.70
CA VAL A 119 8.75 -28.33 4.07
C VAL A 119 10.15 -28.51 3.49
N VAL A 120 10.66 -27.52 2.78
CA VAL A 120 11.93 -27.57 2.04
C VAL A 120 13.12 -27.18 2.93
N LEU A 121 12.94 -26.28 3.90
CA LEU A 121 14.02 -25.74 4.76
C LEU A 121 14.03 -26.36 6.16
N ARG A 122 13.85 -27.68 6.26
CA ARG A 122 13.88 -28.41 7.54
C ARG A 122 15.27 -28.72 8.06
N ASP A 123 16.21 -28.85 7.14
CA ASP A 123 17.61 -29.07 7.46
C ASP A 123 18.25 -27.78 7.99
N LYS A 124 18.95 -27.90 9.12
CA LYS A 124 19.58 -26.76 9.80
C LYS A 124 20.61 -26.06 8.92
N LYS A 125 21.38 -26.82 8.12
CA LYS A 125 22.42 -26.25 7.25
C LYS A 125 21.78 -25.44 6.12
N ASN A 126 20.77 -25.99 5.48
CA ASN A 126 20.01 -25.31 4.42
C ASN A 126 19.33 -24.02 4.93
N ALA A 127 18.67 -24.09 6.10
CA ALA A 127 18.03 -22.91 6.70
C ALA A 127 19.06 -21.81 7.06
N ARG A 128 20.24 -22.19 7.58
CA ARG A 128 21.35 -21.24 7.84
C ARG A 128 21.88 -20.61 6.55
N VAL A 129 21.96 -21.37 5.45
CA VAL A 129 22.38 -20.85 4.14
C VAL A 129 21.39 -19.80 3.63
N VAL A 130 20.08 -20.04 3.76
CA VAL A 130 19.05 -19.03 3.42
C VAL A 130 19.19 -17.78 4.29
N LEU A 131 19.37 -17.92 5.61
CA LEU A 131 19.58 -16.80 6.52
C LEU A 131 20.77 -15.93 6.11
N LEU A 132 21.92 -16.55 5.82
CA LEU A 132 23.12 -15.84 5.35
C LEU A 132 22.89 -15.19 3.99
N GLY A 133 22.13 -15.83 3.10
CA GLY A 133 21.71 -15.24 1.83
C GLY A 133 20.85 -13.98 2.01
N VAL A 134 19.87 -14.00 2.93
CA VAL A 134 19.04 -12.82 3.25
C VAL A 134 19.89 -11.69 3.83
N LEU A 135 20.86 -12.00 4.70
CA LEU A 135 21.82 -11.01 5.20
C LEU A 135 22.66 -10.43 4.06
N LEU A 136 23.23 -11.27 3.20
CA LEU A 136 24.07 -10.83 2.08
C LEU A 136 23.29 -9.94 1.11
N SER A 137 22.10 -10.38 0.68
CA SER A 137 21.24 -9.61 -0.23
C SER A 137 20.80 -8.27 0.37
N SER A 138 20.42 -8.24 1.65
CA SER A 138 20.09 -6.99 2.35
C SER A 138 21.31 -6.07 2.46
N GLY A 139 22.49 -6.62 2.77
CA GLY A 139 23.75 -5.88 2.79
C GLY A 139 24.08 -5.25 1.44
N ILE A 140 23.86 -5.96 0.33
CA ILE A 140 24.02 -5.42 -1.03
C ILE A 140 23.04 -4.25 -1.26
N VAL A 141 21.77 -4.39 -0.90
CA VAL A 141 20.77 -3.32 -1.02
C VAL A 141 21.18 -2.09 -0.22
N PHE A 142 21.71 -2.26 0.98
CA PHE A 142 22.16 -1.16 1.82
C PHE A 142 23.40 -0.46 1.29
N LEU A 143 24.40 -1.22 0.80
CA LEU A 143 25.58 -0.65 0.16
C LEU A 143 25.20 0.14 -1.10
N PHE A 144 24.29 -0.42 -1.90
CA PHE A 144 23.73 0.24 -3.08
C PHE A 144 23.03 1.54 -2.69
N GLN A 145 22.16 1.52 -1.67
CA GLN A 145 21.45 2.70 -1.21
C GLN A 145 22.39 3.78 -0.66
N LEU A 146 23.45 3.38 0.08
CA LEU A 146 24.44 4.31 0.58
C LEU A 146 25.19 5.00 -0.57
N ALA A 147 25.59 4.26 -1.61
CA ALA A 147 26.18 4.86 -2.80
C ALA A 147 25.21 5.82 -3.50
N ARG A 148 23.91 5.47 -3.55
CA ARG A 148 22.86 6.27 -4.20
C ARG A 148 22.58 7.59 -3.49
N ILE A 149 22.77 7.68 -2.17
CA ILE A 149 22.68 8.96 -1.44
C ILE A 149 23.66 10.00 -2.00
N PHE A 150 24.86 9.56 -2.43
CA PHE A 150 25.89 10.44 -3.00
C PHE A 150 25.81 10.56 -4.53
N MET A 151 25.29 9.54 -5.23
CA MET A 151 25.23 9.48 -6.70
C MET A 151 23.85 9.03 -7.22
N PRO A 152 22.76 9.80 -6.97
CA PRO A 152 21.39 9.35 -7.23
C PRO A 152 21.06 9.18 -8.72
N GLU A 153 21.56 10.07 -9.58
CA GLU A 153 21.26 10.02 -11.03
C GLU A 153 21.95 8.86 -11.74
N LEU A 154 23.24 8.64 -11.43
CA LEU A 154 24.06 7.55 -11.98
C LEU A 154 23.49 6.17 -11.60
N LEU A 155 22.93 6.06 -10.39
CA LEU A 155 22.37 4.83 -9.83
C LEU A 155 20.83 4.85 -9.80
N SER A 156 20.20 5.57 -10.72
CA SER A 156 18.73 5.62 -10.84
C SER A 156 18.12 4.33 -11.37
N LEU A 157 18.90 3.52 -12.10
CA LEU A 157 18.44 2.26 -12.72
C LEU A 157 17.19 2.41 -13.61
N GLY A 158 16.85 3.64 -14.02
CA GLY A 158 15.65 3.98 -14.79
C GLY A 158 14.33 3.92 -14.01
N ILE A 159 14.33 3.48 -12.75
CA ILE A 159 13.13 3.29 -11.93
C ILE A 159 13.18 4.02 -10.57
N LEU A 160 14.36 4.43 -10.10
CA LEU A 160 14.56 5.13 -8.85
C LEU A 160 14.87 6.60 -9.13
N GLY A 161 13.94 7.50 -8.80
CA GLY A 161 14.04 8.94 -9.05
C GLY A 161 14.73 9.70 -7.92
N GLY A 162 14.09 9.81 -6.76
CA GLY A 162 14.55 10.60 -5.61
C GLY A 162 15.53 9.84 -4.72
N LYS A 163 16.34 10.52 -3.90
CA LYS A 163 17.39 9.89 -3.05
C LYS A 163 16.89 8.80 -2.10
N THR A 164 15.62 8.81 -1.69
CA THR A 164 15.03 7.83 -0.76
C THR A 164 14.38 6.65 -1.45
N ASP A 165 14.17 6.71 -2.77
CA ASP A 165 13.73 5.56 -3.56
C ASP A 165 14.72 4.41 -3.42
N ASN A 166 14.25 3.19 -3.20
CA ASN A 166 15.11 2.06 -2.92
C ASN A 166 14.49 0.74 -3.41
N LEU A 167 15.28 -0.34 -3.36
CA LEU A 167 14.88 -1.67 -3.86
C LEU A 167 14.06 -2.50 -2.85
N ALA A 168 13.99 -2.05 -1.58
CA ALA A 168 13.34 -2.78 -0.50
C ALA A 168 11.88 -2.35 -0.25
N GLY A 169 11.49 -1.15 -0.71
CA GLY A 169 10.13 -0.60 -0.61
C GLY A 169 10.14 0.87 -0.18
N SER A 170 9.17 1.26 0.63
CA SER A 170 9.12 2.60 1.28
C SER A 170 10.38 2.87 2.12
N TRP A 171 10.76 4.13 2.33
CA TRP A 171 11.93 4.52 3.12
C TRP A 171 11.88 4.02 4.57
N ASN A 172 10.70 4.04 5.20
CA ASN A 172 10.55 3.49 6.55
C ASN A 172 10.68 1.95 6.59
N SER A 173 10.13 1.25 5.58
CA SER A 173 10.33 -0.21 5.44
C SER A 173 11.80 -0.58 5.20
N PHE A 174 12.55 0.24 4.47
CA PHE A 174 14.00 0.09 4.34
C PHE A 174 14.71 0.18 5.70
N GLY A 175 14.30 1.14 6.55
CA GLY A 175 14.79 1.23 7.93
C GLY A 175 14.45 0.01 8.79
N LEU A 176 13.25 -0.53 8.66
CA LEU A 176 12.84 -1.77 9.36
C LEU A 176 13.64 -2.99 8.86
N LEU A 177 13.94 -3.06 7.56
CA LEU A 177 14.85 -4.09 7.03
C LEU A 177 16.26 -3.94 7.61
N ALA A 178 16.76 -2.70 7.74
CA ALA A 178 18.06 -2.43 8.35
C ALA A 178 18.09 -2.85 9.82
N GLY A 179 17.02 -2.58 10.58
CA GLY A 179 16.85 -3.06 11.94
C GLY A 179 16.88 -4.58 12.04
N LEU A 180 16.12 -5.28 11.19
CA LEU A 180 16.16 -6.74 11.11
C LEU A 180 17.59 -7.26 10.83
N PHE A 181 18.27 -6.68 9.84
CA PHE A 181 19.63 -7.05 9.46
C PHE A 181 20.63 -6.95 10.64
N GLY A 182 20.53 -5.87 11.43
CA GLY A 182 21.34 -5.71 12.63
C GLY A 182 20.99 -6.73 13.73
N ILE A 183 19.70 -7.01 13.97
CA ILE A 183 19.26 -7.99 14.97
C ILE A 183 19.71 -9.40 14.60
N LEU A 184 19.59 -9.79 13.34
CA LEU A 184 20.06 -11.08 12.85
C LEU A 184 21.59 -11.18 12.96
N SER A 185 22.31 -10.12 12.59
CA SER A 185 23.77 -10.08 12.71
C SER A 185 24.23 -10.21 14.17
N LEU A 186 23.56 -9.50 15.09
CA LEU A 186 23.80 -9.57 16.52
C LEU A 186 23.55 -10.98 17.06
N PHE A 187 22.43 -11.60 16.70
CA PHE A 187 22.10 -12.96 17.14
C PHE A 187 23.18 -13.97 16.69
N LEU A 188 23.64 -13.86 15.44
CA LEU A 188 24.69 -14.74 14.92
C LEU A 188 26.01 -14.56 15.67
N VAL A 189 26.42 -13.33 16.00
CA VAL A 189 27.64 -13.05 16.78
C VAL A 189 27.58 -13.66 18.18
N GLU A 190 26.42 -13.63 18.82
CA GLU A 190 26.25 -14.05 20.21
C GLU A 190 26.09 -15.57 20.35
N PHE A 191 25.40 -16.23 19.41
CA PHE A 191 25.01 -17.64 19.57
C PHE A 191 25.76 -18.62 18.66
N PHE A 192 26.31 -18.18 17.53
CA PHE A 192 26.94 -19.09 16.57
C PHE A 192 28.46 -19.13 16.74
N HIS A 193 29.03 -20.32 16.59
CA HIS A 193 30.47 -20.49 16.51
C HIS A 193 30.93 -20.09 15.10
N VAL A 194 31.37 -18.85 14.97
CA VAL A 194 31.83 -18.25 13.71
C VAL A 194 33.34 -17.98 13.77
N SER A 195 33.99 -17.95 12.60
CA SER A 195 35.41 -17.59 12.51
C SER A 195 35.64 -16.16 13.01
N LYS A 196 36.89 -15.82 13.40
CA LYS A 196 37.24 -14.46 13.84
C LYS A 196 36.86 -13.40 12.81
N ILE A 197 37.08 -13.69 11.52
CA ILE A 197 36.74 -12.81 10.40
C ILE A 197 35.22 -12.63 10.30
N ALA A 198 34.46 -13.74 10.35
CA ALA A 198 33.00 -13.67 10.31
C ALA A 198 32.42 -12.89 11.51
N LYS A 199 33.01 -13.02 12.69
CA LYS A 199 32.62 -12.23 13.88
C LYS A 199 32.83 -10.73 13.67
N TRP A 200 33.97 -10.33 13.08
CA TRP A 200 34.23 -8.94 12.72
C TRP A 200 33.26 -8.41 11.66
N LEU A 201 33.00 -9.19 10.60
CA LEU A 201 32.05 -8.82 9.55
C LEU A 201 30.63 -8.64 10.08
N LEU A 202 30.16 -9.55 10.94
CA LEU A 202 28.84 -9.42 11.56
C LEU A 202 28.79 -8.24 12.55
N GLY A 203 29.85 -7.99 13.31
CA GLY A 203 29.96 -6.79 14.16
C GLY A 203 29.90 -5.50 13.36
N ALA A 204 30.63 -5.43 12.24
CA ALA A 204 30.56 -4.31 11.30
C ALA A 204 29.15 -4.16 10.70
N SER A 205 28.46 -5.27 10.42
CA SER A 205 27.08 -5.30 9.93
C SER A 205 26.09 -4.70 10.94
N VAL A 206 26.28 -4.95 12.24
CA VAL A 206 25.49 -4.33 13.31
C VAL A 206 25.73 -2.81 13.37
N ILE A 207 26.99 -2.37 13.33
CA ILE A 207 27.32 -0.94 13.32
C ILE A 207 26.72 -0.26 12.08
N PHE A 208 26.82 -0.92 10.92
CA PHE A 208 26.26 -0.43 9.68
C PHE A 208 24.74 -0.31 9.75
N SER A 209 24.04 -1.29 10.33
CA SER A 209 22.61 -1.24 10.61
C SER A 209 22.22 -0.03 11.47
N ILE A 210 23.00 0.28 12.52
CA ILE A 210 22.77 1.45 13.38
C ILE A 210 22.90 2.75 12.58
N ILE A 211 23.94 2.86 11.72
CA ILE A 211 24.12 4.02 10.85
C ILE A 211 22.92 4.20 9.90
N LEU A 212 22.43 3.12 9.30
CA LEU A 212 21.25 3.18 8.44
C LEU A 212 19.99 3.58 9.21
N ALA A 213 19.78 3.07 10.43
CA ALA A 213 18.67 3.46 11.28
C ALA A 213 18.70 4.97 11.61
N LEU A 214 19.89 5.55 11.78
CA LEU A 214 20.08 6.99 11.97
C LEU A 214 19.73 7.80 10.72
N ILE A 215 20.14 7.30 9.55
CA ILE A 215 19.87 7.93 8.26
C ILE A 215 18.37 7.90 7.92
N VAL A 216 17.68 6.81 8.25
CA VAL A 216 16.23 6.68 8.01
C VAL A 216 15.43 7.52 9.00
N ASN A 217 15.89 7.62 10.25
CA ASN A 217 15.26 8.40 11.31
C ASN A 217 13.79 8.02 11.55
N PHE A 218 13.51 6.72 11.67
CA PHE A 218 12.17 6.21 11.98
C PHE A 218 12.13 5.59 13.38
N ALA A 219 11.31 6.14 14.28
CA ALA A 219 11.27 5.79 15.71
C ALA A 219 11.02 4.29 15.96
N LEU A 220 10.13 3.68 15.18
CA LEU A 220 9.80 2.25 15.31
C LEU A 220 11.02 1.34 15.08
N VAL A 221 11.99 1.76 14.26
CA VAL A 221 13.23 0.99 14.06
C VAL A 221 13.99 0.90 15.38
N TRP A 222 14.14 2.00 16.11
CA TRP A 222 14.86 2.06 17.39
C TRP A 222 14.15 1.29 18.49
N GLU A 223 12.82 1.38 18.54
CA GLU A 223 12.00 0.63 19.50
C GLU A 223 12.19 -0.88 19.31
N LEU A 224 12.03 -1.37 18.07
CA LEU A 224 12.22 -2.79 17.78
C LEU A 224 13.68 -3.21 17.96
N PHE A 225 14.65 -2.41 17.52
CA PHE A 225 16.06 -2.74 17.68
C PHE A 225 16.45 -2.89 19.16
N GLY A 226 16.00 -1.96 20.02
CA GLY A 226 16.22 -2.01 21.46
C GLY A 226 15.54 -3.21 22.14
N ILE A 227 14.25 -3.43 21.86
CA ILE A 227 13.48 -4.53 22.46
C ILE A 227 14.09 -5.89 22.07
N PHE A 228 14.42 -6.10 20.80
CA PHE A 228 14.98 -7.37 20.36
C PHE A 228 16.43 -7.58 20.79
N ALA A 229 17.25 -6.52 20.86
CA ALA A 229 18.57 -6.61 21.47
C ALA A 229 18.49 -6.99 22.95
N LEU A 230 17.49 -6.48 23.69
CA LEU A 230 17.23 -6.85 25.08
C LEU A 230 16.81 -8.32 25.21
N ILE A 231 15.91 -8.79 24.33
CA ILE A 231 15.50 -10.21 24.30
C ILE A 231 16.73 -11.11 24.04
N ILE A 232 17.59 -10.76 23.09
CA ILE A 232 18.83 -11.49 22.78
C ILE A 232 19.77 -11.51 24.00
N PHE A 233 19.95 -10.36 24.65
CA PHE A 233 20.76 -10.22 25.86
C PHE A 233 20.25 -11.13 27.00
N VAL A 234 18.96 -11.05 27.32
CA VAL A 234 18.33 -11.87 28.38
C VAL A 234 18.40 -13.35 28.03
N TYR A 235 18.17 -13.70 26.76
CA TYR A 235 18.27 -15.07 26.29
C TYR A 235 19.69 -15.63 26.45
N LYS A 236 20.72 -14.84 26.12
CA LYS A 236 22.13 -15.23 26.24
C LYS A 236 22.54 -15.48 27.69
N ILE A 237 22.09 -14.62 28.61
CA ILE A 237 22.33 -14.76 30.06
C ILE A 237 21.61 -16.01 30.60
N SER A 238 20.36 -16.21 30.23
CA SER A 238 19.57 -17.36 30.69
C SER A 238 20.19 -18.68 30.22
N PHE A 239 20.67 -18.70 28.97
CA PHE A 239 21.34 -19.85 28.39
C PHE A 239 22.70 -20.15 29.05
N SER A 240 23.51 -19.11 29.34
CA SER A 240 24.80 -19.29 29.99
C SER A 240 24.66 -19.70 31.47
N ALA A 241 23.59 -19.27 32.14
CA ALA A 241 23.25 -19.71 33.49
C ALA A 241 22.87 -21.21 33.53
N GLY A 242 22.16 -21.72 32.52
CA GLY A 242 21.78 -23.14 32.42
C GLY A 242 22.94 -24.11 32.20
N LYS A 243 24.12 -23.62 31.77
CA LYS A 243 25.34 -24.42 31.59
C LYS A 243 26.27 -24.46 32.81
N ARG A 244 25.87 -23.88 33.94
CA ARG A 244 26.67 -23.85 35.18
C ARG A 244 26.76 -25.22 35.81
N HIS A 245 27.81 -25.97 35.47
CA HIS A 245 28.29 -27.10 36.26
C HIS A 245 29.66 -26.85 36.93
N ASP A 246 30.40 -25.79 36.56
CA ASP A 246 31.69 -25.42 37.18
C ASP A 246 31.79 -23.91 37.45
N ASP A 247 32.64 -23.53 38.43
CA ASP A 247 32.86 -22.22 39.08
C ASP A 247 33.22 -21.01 38.18
N HIS A 248 33.10 -21.12 36.87
CA HIS A 248 33.43 -20.02 35.95
C HIS A 248 32.23 -19.09 35.74
N LYS A 249 32.39 -17.83 36.15
CA LYS A 249 31.39 -16.77 35.90
C LYS A 249 31.13 -16.65 34.39
N ALA A 250 29.86 -16.76 34.00
CA ALA A 250 29.45 -16.58 32.60
C ALA A 250 29.87 -15.19 32.09
N PRO A 251 30.45 -15.09 30.87
CA PRO A 251 30.83 -13.81 30.31
C PRO A 251 29.58 -12.95 30.04
N PHE A 252 29.64 -11.68 30.47
CA PHE A 252 28.58 -10.70 30.24
C PHE A 252 28.44 -10.40 28.73
N PRO A 253 27.24 -10.43 28.13
CA PRO A 253 27.04 -10.14 26.71
C PRO A 253 27.17 -8.63 26.41
N VAL A 254 28.40 -8.13 26.41
CA VAL A 254 28.71 -6.69 26.23
C VAL A 254 28.14 -6.16 24.91
N PHE A 255 28.21 -6.93 23.82
CA PHE A 255 27.72 -6.49 22.51
C PHE A 255 26.21 -6.22 22.52
N SER A 256 25.42 -7.20 22.96
CA SER A 256 23.97 -7.03 23.06
C SER A 256 23.58 -5.91 24.03
N PHE A 257 24.25 -5.80 25.18
CA PHE A 257 23.99 -4.74 26.16
C PHE A 257 24.29 -3.34 25.61
N SER A 258 25.43 -3.15 24.94
CA SER A 258 25.80 -1.87 24.32
C SER A 258 24.75 -1.42 23.30
N ILE A 259 24.20 -2.35 22.52
CA ILE A 259 23.15 -2.03 21.53
C ILE A 259 21.86 -1.61 22.21
N VAL A 260 21.49 -2.25 23.33
CA VAL A 260 20.34 -1.81 24.14
C VAL A 260 20.54 -0.38 24.63
N MET A 261 21.73 -0.05 25.15
CA MET A 261 22.06 1.30 25.63
C MET A 261 22.02 2.33 24.49
N ILE A 262 22.58 2.00 23.32
CA ILE A 262 22.54 2.86 22.12
C ILE A 262 21.09 3.09 21.68
N SER A 263 20.29 2.03 21.61
CA SER A 263 18.88 2.13 21.19
C SER A 263 18.06 2.98 22.15
N LEU A 264 18.27 2.83 23.47
CA LEU A 264 17.65 3.67 24.49
C LEU A 264 18.06 5.15 24.35
N LEU A 265 19.34 5.41 24.11
CA LEU A 265 19.83 6.78 23.89
C LEU A 265 19.15 7.43 22.69
N PHE A 266 19.06 6.74 21.55
CA PHE A 266 18.41 7.28 20.35
C PHE A 266 16.89 7.35 20.46
N PHE A 267 16.25 6.42 21.17
CA PHE A 267 14.83 6.51 21.50
C PHE A 267 14.52 7.77 22.32
N MET A 268 15.34 8.08 23.32
CA MET A 268 15.16 9.27 24.18
C MET A 268 15.56 10.58 23.49
N SER A 269 16.55 10.54 22.59
CA SER A 269 17.14 11.75 21.95
C SER A 269 16.75 11.94 20.48
N GLY A 270 15.87 11.10 19.94
CA GLY A 270 15.55 11.04 18.51
C GLY A 270 15.09 12.37 17.90
N GLN A 271 14.38 13.21 18.65
CA GLN A 271 13.97 14.53 18.17
C GLN A 271 15.14 15.53 18.02
N PHE A 272 16.21 15.40 18.81
CA PHE A 272 17.36 16.30 18.76
C PHE A 272 18.44 15.81 17.80
N ILE A 273 18.70 14.49 17.76
CA ILE A 273 19.80 13.91 16.99
C ILE A 273 19.33 13.37 15.64
N GLY A 274 18.10 12.84 15.58
CA GLY A 274 17.59 12.10 14.42
C GLY A 274 17.38 12.95 13.18
N GLY A 275 16.96 14.21 13.31
CA GLY A 275 16.73 15.11 12.17
C GLY A 275 18.01 15.74 11.59
N TYR A 276 19.14 15.67 12.30
CA TYR A 276 20.36 16.35 11.89
C TYR A 276 21.07 15.67 10.71
N ILE A 277 21.14 14.33 10.73
CA ILE A 277 21.83 13.56 9.68
C ILE A 277 21.04 13.60 8.36
N PRO A 278 19.73 13.29 8.32
CA PRO A 278 18.95 13.34 7.09
C PRO A 278 18.94 14.72 6.46
N SER A 279 18.78 15.78 7.27
CA SER A 279 18.76 17.16 6.76
C SER A 279 20.09 17.57 6.12
N LYS A 280 21.23 17.21 6.72
CA LYS A 280 22.55 17.44 6.12
C LYS A 280 22.81 16.66 4.84
N LEU A 281 22.24 15.47 4.70
CA LEU A 281 22.34 14.66 3.49
C LEU A 281 21.35 15.11 2.39
N GLY A 282 20.48 16.09 2.70
CA GLY A 282 19.40 16.52 1.82
C GLY A 282 18.40 15.40 1.56
N LEU A 283 18.12 14.58 2.58
CA LEU A 283 17.10 13.54 2.55
C LEU A 283 15.81 14.14 3.09
N SER A 284 14.82 14.28 2.21
CA SER A 284 13.47 14.68 2.56
C SER A 284 12.51 13.63 2.03
N ASP A 285 11.98 12.81 2.92
CA ASP A 285 10.89 11.89 2.60
C ASP A 285 9.77 12.10 3.63
N LEU A 286 8.59 12.43 3.12
CA LEU A 286 7.41 12.68 3.95
C LEU A 286 6.44 11.53 3.72
N GLU A 287 6.71 10.42 4.40
CA GLU A 287 5.78 9.30 4.46
C GLU A 287 4.76 9.54 5.57
N VAL A 288 3.50 9.70 5.17
CA VAL A 288 2.39 9.93 6.09
C VAL A 288 1.47 8.72 6.10
N SER A 289 1.01 8.35 7.28
CA SER A 289 0.03 7.29 7.47
C SER A 289 -1.04 7.74 8.46
N PRO A 290 -2.26 7.14 8.40
CA PRO A 290 -3.27 7.38 9.40
C PRO A 290 -2.78 6.99 10.80
N SER A 291 -3.12 7.79 11.81
CA SER A 291 -2.86 7.41 13.21
C SER A 291 -3.58 6.11 13.58
N PHE A 292 -3.09 5.41 14.61
CA PHE A 292 -3.77 4.21 15.12
C PHE A 292 -5.22 4.51 15.56
N SER A 293 -5.45 5.68 16.17
CA SER A 293 -6.79 6.13 16.57
C SER A 293 -7.70 6.33 15.35
N SER A 294 -7.23 7.04 14.32
CA SER A 294 -8.00 7.24 13.08
C SER A 294 -8.28 5.90 12.39
N THR A 295 -7.30 5.01 12.36
CA THR A 295 -7.44 3.66 11.80
C THR A 295 -8.52 2.89 12.55
N MET A 296 -8.49 2.87 13.89
CA MET A 296 -9.47 2.15 14.67
C MET A 296 -10.89 2.73 14.56
N GLN A 297 -11.02 4.06 14.40
CA GLN A 297 -12.31 4.70 14.13
C GLN A 297 -12.89 4.23 12.80
N VAL A 298 -12.09 4.20 11.75
CA VAL A 298 -12.47 3.72 10.41
C VAL A 298 -12.79 2.22 10.45
N THR A 299 -11.95 1.41 11.10
CA THR A 299 -12.18 -0.03 11.33
C THR A 299 -13.49 -0.27 12.06
N ARG A 300 -13.79 0.50 13.11
CA ARG A 300 -15.04 0.38 13.86
C ARG A 300 -16.25 0.63 12.97
N LYS A 301 -16.19 1.62 12.08
CA LYS A 301 -17.27 1.89 11.12
C LYS A 301 -17.41 0.77 10.08
N ALA A 302 -16.30 0.23 9.57
CA ALA A 302 -16.33 -0.93 8.68
C ALA A 302 -17.00 -2.16 9.34
N LEU A 303 -16.63 -2.45 10.59
CA LEU A 303 -17.19 -3.56 11.36
C LEU A 303 -18.66 -3.36 11.73
N MET A 304 -19.17 -2.13 11.74
CA MET A 304 -20.61 -1.87 11.92
C MET A 304 -21.41 -2.21 10.65
N THR A 305 -20.80 -2.05 9.47
CA THR A 305 -21.42 -2.37 8.18
C THR A 305 -21.39 -3.87 7.91
N ASP A 306 -20.22 -4.50 8.07
CA ASP A 306 -20.06 -5.95 7.96
C ASP A 306 -19.15 -6.47 9.09
N PRO A 307 -19.73 -6.96 10.20
CA PRO A 307 -18.94 -7.36 11.37
C PRO A 307 -18.11 -8.62 11.16
N ILE A 308 -18.66 -9.63 10.48
CA ILE A 308 -18.09 -10.98 10.49
C ILE A 308 -16.97 -11.09 9.47
N ILE A 309 -17.26 -10.73 8.23
CA ILE A 309 -16.37 -10.93 7.09
C ILE A 309 -15.69 -9.62 6.68
N GLY A 310 -16.17 -8.47 7.14
CA GLY A 310 -15.64 -7.17 6.75
C GLY A 310 -16.01 -6.81 5.32
N ILE A 311 -15.53 -5.65 4.90
CA ILE A 311 -15.84 -5.05 3.59
C ILE A 311 -15.08 -5.68 2.41
N GLY A 312 -14.17 -6.63 2.67
CA GLY A 312 -13.39 -7.33 1.65
C GLY A 312 -11.90 -6.94 1.66
N PRO A 313 -10.97 -7.89 1.42
CA PRO A 313 -9.54 -7.62 1.30
C PRO A 313 -9.22 -6.49 0.30
N ASN A 314 -8.11 -5.79 0.51
CA ASN A 314 -7.58 -4.73 -0.36
C ASN A 314 -8.53 -3.55 -0.65
N ARG A 315 -9.48 -3.25 0.23
CA ARG A 315 -10.48 -2.17 0.04
C ARG A 315 -10.48 -1.12 1.15
N PHE A 316 -9.38 -1.01 1.89
CA PHE A 316 -9.27 -0.03 2.98
C PHE A 316 -9.41 1.42 2.49
N GLU A 317 -8.91 1.73 1.29
CA GLU A 317 -9.03 3.06 0.68
C GLU A 317 -10.49 3.52 0.54
N GLU A 318 -11.40 2.60 0.23
CA GLU A 318 -12.83 2.89 0.06
C GLU A 318 -13.49 3.21 1.41
N VAL A 319 -13.15 2.46 2.46
CA VAL A 319 -13.64 2.72 3.82
C VAL A 319 -13.06 4.02 4.35
N TRP A 320 -11.78 4.28 4.06
CA TRP A 320 -11.14 5.54 4.42
C TRP A 320 -11.87 6.71 3.74
N ALA A 321 -12.15 6.62 2.44
CA ALA A 321 -12.89 7.64 1.72
C ALA A 321 -14.28 7.88 2.34
N LEU A 322 -14.97 6.83 2.76
CA LEU A 322 -16.31 6.89 3.33
C LEU A 322 -16.34 7.40 4.79
N HIS A 323 -15.30 7.13 5.57
CA HIS A 323 -15.31 7.28 7.03
C HIS A 323 -14.11 8.04 7.63
N LYS A 324 -13.26 8.68 6.80
CA LYS A 324 -12.15 9.49 7.31
C LYS A 324 -12.65 10.52 8.34
N PRO A 325 -11.93 10.78 9.44
CA PRO A 325 -12.35 11.81 10.40
C PRO A 325 -12.40 13.20 9.76
N ALA A 326 -13.43 14.00 10.07
CA ALA A 326 -13.61 15.35 9.53
C ALA A 326 -12.41 16.28 9.81
N VAL A 327 -11.70 16.06 10.93
CA VAL A 327 -10.50 16.83 11.30
C VAL A 327 -9.41 16.76 10.24
N ILE A 328 -9.35 15.69 9.43
CA ILE A 328 -8.36 15.55 8.34
C ILE A 328 -8.54 16.64 7.27
N ASN A 329 -9.74 17.19 7.08
CA ASN A 329 -9.97 18.27 6.10
C ASN A 329 -9.25 19.59 6.45
N ASN A 330 -8.93 19.78 7.74
CA ASN A 330 -8.18 20.93 8.24
C ASN A 330 -6.65 20.73 8.13
N THR A 331 -6.20 19.63 7.54
CA THR A 331 -4.78 19.32 7.35
C THR A 331 -4.38 19.43 5.89
N ALA A 332 -3.08 19.47 5.61
CA ALA A 332 -2.55 19.42 4.25
C ALA A 332 -2.90 18.11 3.50
N PHE A 333 -3.29 17.05 4.22
CA PHE A 333 -3.58 15.72 3.67
C PHE A 333 -5.07 15.48 3.41
N TRP A 334 -5.89 16.53 3.34
CA TRP A 334 -7.35 16.42 3.18
C TRP A 334 -7.77 15.62 1.93
N ASN A 335 -6.99 15.71 0.85
CA ASN A 335 -7.21 15.00 -0.41
C ASN A 335 -6.28 13.79 -0.60
N THR A 336 -5.55 13.39 0.44
CA THR A 336 -4.69 12.20 0.39
C THR A 336 -5.53 10.95 0.59
N SER A 337 -5.44 10.01 -0.34
CA SER A 337 -6.00 8.67 -0.16
C SER A 337 -4.99 7.77 0.54
N PHE A 338 -5.49 6.90 1.43
CA PHE A 338 -4.66 5.94 2.15
C PHE A 338 -5.17 4.52 1.85
N SER A 339 -4.31 3.70 1.26
CA SER A 339 -4.56 2.29 0.98
C SER A 339 -4.34 1.39 2.20
N SER A 340 -3.77 1.93 3.27
CA SER A 340 -3.56 1.27 4.56
C SER A 340 -3.69 2.25 5.72
N GLY A 341 -4.02 1.73 6.90
CA GLY A 341 -4.07 2.49 8.15
C GLY A 341 -2.69 2.65 8.78
N SER A 342 -2.65 2.70 10.11
CA SER A 342 -1.40 2.83 10.88
C SER A 342 -0.45 1.67 10.68
N GLY A 343 -0.97 0.48 10.42
CA GLY A 343 -0.17 -0.69 10.10
C GLY A 343 -0.95 -1.70 9.28
N MET A 344 -0.24 -2.68 8.73
CA MET A 344 -0.81 -3.69 7.85
C MET A 344 -1.82 -4.60 8.57
N LEU A 345 -1.52 -5.05 9.79
CA LEU A 345 -2.44 -5.91 10.56
C LEU A 345 -3.72 -5.15 11.01
N PRO A 346 -3.65 -3.93 11.56
CA PRO A 346 -4.84 -3.10 11.79
C PRO A 346 -5.66 -2.83 10.52
N THR A 347 -5.00 -2.70 9.36
CA THR A 347 -5.68 -2.56 8.07
C THR A 347 -6.48 -3.81 7.72
N PHE A 348 -5.90 -4.99 7.94
CA PHE A 348 -6.60 -6.27 7.69
C PHE A 348 -7.82 -6.45 8.58
N ALA A 349 -7.81 -5.91 9.80
CA ALA A 349 -8.97 -5.94 10.70
C ALA A 349 -10.18 -5.21 10.08
N ALA A 350 -9.97 -4.09 9.40
CA ALA A 350 -11.04 -3.36 8.71
C ALA A 350 -11.58 -4.11 7.48
N THR A 351 -10.70 -4.81 6.75
CA THR A 351 -11.04 -5.45 5.49
C THR A 351 -11.61 -6.86 5.64
N THR A 352 -11.20 -7.60 6.67
CA THR A 352 -11.53 -9.03 6.84
C THR A 352 -12.43 -9.35 8.03
N GLY A 353 -12.87 -8.32 8.76
CA GLY A 353 -13.85 -8.46 9.83
C GLY A 353 -13.34 -9.21 11.06
N ILE A 354 -14.26 -9.59 11.94
CA ILE A 354 -13.98 -10.37 13.15
C ILE A 354 -13.32 -11.71 12.80
N LEU A 355 -13.72 -12.35 11.71
CA LEU A 355 -13.14 -13.62 11.27
C LEU A 355 -11.63 -13.48 11.01
N GLY A 356 -11.23 -12.45 10.26
CA GLY A 356 -9.82 -12.18 10.02
C GLY A 356 -9.05 -11.77 11.27
N ILE A 357 -9.65 -10.95 12.14
CA ILE A 357 -9.06 -10.56 13.43
C ILE A 357 -8.75 -11.82 14.26
N LEU A 358 -9.72 -12.72 14.43
CA LEU A 358 -9.55 -13.95 15.19
C LEU A 358 -8.49 -14.87 14.57
N SER A 359 -8.49 -15.04 13.24
CA SER A 359 -7.47 -15.84 12.55
C SER A 359 -6.05 -15.31 12.79
N TRP A 360 -5.85 -14.00 12.70
CA TRP A 360 -4.55 -13.37 13.00
C TRP A 360 -4.16 -13.50 14.48
N LEU A 361 -5.11 -13.27 15.40
CA LEU A 361 -4.86 -13.43 16.84
C LEU A 361 -4.45 -14.86 17.18
N VAL A 362 -5.18 -15.87 16.68
CA VAL A 362 -4.86 -17.28 16.87
C VAL A 362 -3.47 -17.59 16.32
N PHE A 363 -3.16 -17.13 15.11
CA PHE A 363 -1.85 -17.34 14.50
C PHE A 363 -0.70 -16.73 15.32
N LEU A 364 -0.82 -15.45 15.72
CA LEU A 364 0.21 -14.74 16.48
C LEU A 364 0.38 -15.31 17.90
N VAL A 365 -0.72 -15.63 18.58
CA VAL A 365 -0.67 -16.27 19.91
C VAL A 365 0.01 -17.64 19.82
N LEU A 366 -0.35 -18.45 18.82
CA LEU A 366 0.30 -19.75 18.62
C LEU A 366 1.78 -19.61 18.26
N LEU A 367 2.17 -18.56 17.52
CA LEU A 367 3.58 -18.29 17.18
C LEU A 367 4.38 -18.01 18.44
N VAL A 368 3.88 -17.10 19.29
CA VAL A 368 4.54 -16.74 20.55
C VAL A 368 4.58 -17.94 21.50
N VAL A 369 3.45 -18.63 21.71
CA VAL A 369 3.37 -19.77 22.64
C VAL A 369 4.27 -20.93 22.18
N THR A 370 4.26 -21.28 20.90
CA THR A 370 5.11 -22.35 20.35
C THR A 370 6.58 -21.95 20.40
N GLY A 371 6.88 -20.68 20.10
CA GLY A 371 8.20 -20.09 20.19
C GLY A 371 8.78 -20.17 21.60
N VAL A 372 8.07 -19.61 22.58
CA VAL A 372 8.47 -19.58 23.99
C VAL A 372 8.67 -21.00 24.53
N LYS A 373 7.74 -21.93 24.26
CA LYS A 373 7.88 -23.34 24.67
C LYS A 373 9.15 -23.98 24.10
N THR A 374 9.45 -23.71 22.83
CA THR A 374 10.61 -24.29 22.14
C THR A 374 11.92 -23.70 22.66
N VAL A 375 11.97 -22.38 22.87
CA VAL A 375 13.14 -21.69 23.43
C VAL A 375 13.44 -22.15 24.85
N PHE A 376 12.43 -22.24 25.73
CA PHE A 376 12.62 -22.73 27.10
C PHE A 376 13.07 -24.19 27.15
N ALA A 377 12.56 -25.04 26.26
CA ALA A 377 13.02 -26.42 26.16
C ALA A 377 14.50 -26.50 25.78
N SER A 378 14.97 -25.64 24.87
CA SER A 378 16.38 -25.55 24.49
C SER A 378 17.28 -25.03 25.61
N ILE A 379 16.84 -24.03 26.38
CA ILE A 379 17.56 -23.54 27.56
C ILE A 379 17.75 -24.67 28.58
N LYS A 380 16.69 -25.45 28.86
CA LYS A 380 16.75 -26.59 29.79
C LYS A 380 17.73 -27.67 29.33
N LYS A 381 17.87 -27.88 28.03
CA LYS A 381 18.79 -28.87 27.45
C LYS A 381 20.23 -28.36 27.30
N GLY A 382 20.48 -27.06 27.52
CA GLY A 382 21.79 -26.44 27.28
C GLY A 382 22.22 -26.42 25.81
N GLU A 383 21.29 -26.65 24.88
CA GLU A 383 21.55 -26.71 23.44
C GLU A 383 21.21 -25.38 22.77
N ASN A 384 22.12 -24.86 21.93
CA ASN A 384 21.84 -23.67 21.14
C ASN A 384 20.67 -23.97 20.17
N SER A 385 19.58 -23.21 20.33
CA SER A 385 18.43 -23.28 19.44
C SER A 385 18.69 -22.50 18.17
N ASP A 386 19.17 -23.17 17.11
CA ASP A 386 19.25 -22.58 15.76
C ASP A 386 17.89 -22.02 15.31
N MET A 387 16.78 -22.61 15.77
CA MET A 387 15.43 -22.15 15.42
C MET A 387 15.04 -20.81 16.07
N ALA A 388 15.71 -20.39 17.16
CA ALA A 388 15.39 -19.14 17.85
C ALA A 388 15.63 -17.90 16.97
N VAL A 389 16.62 -17.92 16.07
CA VAL A 389 16.87 -16.80 15.15
C VAL A 389 15.70 -16.55 14.22
N PHE A 390 15.08 -17.62 13.70
CA PHE A 390 13.92 -17.54 12.81
C PHE A 390 12.66 -17.09 13.54
N LEU A 391 12.49 -17.53 14.80
CA LEU A 391 11.42 -17.05 15.66
C LEU A 391 11.55 -15.55 15.92
N ILE A 392 12.74 -15.09 16.30
CA ILE A 392 13.02 -13.66 16.55
C ILE A 392 12.76 -12.83 15.30
N ALA A 393 13.25 -13.29 14.14
CA ALA A 393 13.01 -12.62 12.85
C ALA A 393 11.51 -12.50 12.53
N SER A 394 10.76 -13.59 12.71
CA SER A 394 9.33 -13.65 12.47
C SER A 394 8.55 -12.70 13.39
N ILE A 395 8.81 -12.73 14.70
CA ILE A 395 8.13 -11.86 15.67
C ILE A 395 8.49 -10.39 15.40
N TYR A 396 9.76 -10.07 15.11
CA TYR A 396 10.18 -8.72 14.73
C TYR A 396 9.34 -8.18 13.57
N LEU A 397 9.19 -8.97 12.51
CA LEU A 397 8.49 -8.56 11.31
C LEU A 397 6.98 -8.45 11.52
N PHE A 398 6.35 -9.36 12.27
CA PHE A 398 4.91 -9.24 12.56
C PHE A 398 4.58 -8.07 13.49
N ILE A 399 5.45 -7.75 14.47
CA ILE A 399 5.29 -6.54 15.27
C ILE A 399 5.46 -5.30 14.39
N ALA A 400 6.46 -5.27 13.52
CA ALA A 400 6.63 -4.19 12.55
C ALA A 400 5.38 -4.01 11.67
N SER A 401 4.80 -5.10 11.15
CA SER A 401 3.57 -5.08 10.35
C SER A 401 2.32 -4.67 11.15
N PHE A 402 2.36 -4.72 12.48
CA PHE A 402 1.27 -4.19 13.32
C PHE A 402 1.32 -2.67 13.41
N PHE A 403 2.52 -2.10 13.57
CA PHE A 403 2.72 -0.65 13.78
C PHE A 403 3.01 0.13 12.51
N TYR A 404 3.27 -0.55 11.38
CA TYR A 404 3.59 0.08 10.11
C TYR A 404 3.11 -0.74 8.90
N ALA A 405 2.86 -0.06 7.78
CA ALA A 405 2.51 -0.68 6.50
C ALA A 405 3.78 -1.18 5.79
N THR A 406 4.34 -2.29 6.28
CA THR A 406 5.70 -2.78 5.95
C THR A 406 5.97 -3.23 4.49
N GLY A 407 4.98 -3.19 3.60
CA GLY A 407 5.14 -3.65 2.20
C GLY A 407 5.30 -5.17 2.03
N ALA A 408 5.56 -5.60 0.79
CA ALA A 408 5.57 -7.03 0.43
C ALA A 408 6.81 -7.76 0.97
N VAL A 409 7.99 -7.15 0.86
CA VAL A 409 9.28 -7.77 1.22
C VAL A 409 9.29 -8.23 2.68
N LEU A 410 8.96 -7.33 3.60
CA LEU A 410 8.98 -7.62 5.03
C LEU A 410 7.91 -8.64 5.44
N LEU A 411 6.71 -8.57 4.87
CA LEU A 411 5.66 -9.54 5.16
C LEU A 411 6.03 -10.95 4.64
N LEU A 412 6.57 -11.06 3.43
CA LEU A 412 7.00 -12.34 2.86
C LEU A 412 8.16 -12.94 3.64
N LEU A 413 9.12 -12.12 4.10
CA LEU A 413 10.17 -12.56 5.01
C LEU A 413 9.58 -13.05 6.35
N ALA A 414 8.54 -12.40 6.88
CA ALA A 414 7.87 -12.83 8.12
C ALA A 414 7.33 -14.26 7.97
N PHE A 415 6.63 -14.53 6.87
CA PHE A 415 6.10 -15.86 6.57
C PHE A 415 7.20 -16.89 6.26
N ALA A 416 8.24 -16.52 5.51
CA ALA A 416 9.37 -17.41 5.23
C ALA A 416 10.13 -17.81 6.51
N PHE A 417 10.45 -16.84 7.37
CA PHE A 417 11.11 -17.12 8.65
C PHE A 417 10.22 -17.91 9.61
N THR A 418 8.91 -17.68 9.59
CA THR A 418 7.96 -18.52 10.32
C THR A 418 7.99 -19.97 9.82
N GLY A 419 8.01 -20.16 8.50
CA GLY A 419 8.12 -21.48 7.89
C GLY A 419 9.41 -22.19 8.28
N MET A 420 10.56 -21.49 8.21
CA MET A 420 11.86 -22.02 8.65
C MET A 420 11.85 -22.38 10.14
N PHE A 421 11.26 -21.55 11.00
CA PHE A 421 11.08 -21.84 12.42
C PHE A 421 10.32 -23.17 12.64
N ILE A 422 9.19 -23.35 11.94
CA ILE A 422 8.38 -24.57 12.00
C ILE A 422 9.18 -25.78 11.51
N GLY A 423 9.80 -25.68 10.33
CA GLY A 423 10.52 -26.79 9.70
C GLY A 423 11.69 -27.27 10.56
N VAL A 424 12.54 -26.34 11.01
CA VAL A 424 13.72 -26.65 11.84
C VAL A 424 13.32 -27.09 13.26
N SER A 425 12.24 -26.54 13.83
CA SER A 425 11.75 -27.01 15.14
C SER A 425 11.13 -28.41 15.07
N SER A 426 10.48 -28.75 13.96
CA SER A 426 9.78 -30.01 13.80
C SER A 426 10.75 -31.17 13.60
N SER A 427 11.78 -30.99 12.78
CA SER A 427 12.78 -32.01 12.47
C SER A 427 13.62 -32.44 13.68
N GLN A 428 13.66 -31.64 14.74
CA GLN A 428 14.38 -31.95 15.98
C GLN A 428 13.54 -32.67 17.05
N LYS A 429 12.22 -32.83 16.82
CA LYS A 429 11.32 -33.47 17.79
C LYS A 429 11.04 -34.91 17.34
N GLU A 430 11.16 -35.86 18.26
CA GLU A 430 10.96 -37.31 18.00
C GLU A 430 9.59 -37.66 17.37
N LYS A 431 8.55 -36.86 17.63
CA LYS A 431 7.22 -36.98 17.00
C LYS A 431 6.79 -35.70 16.28
N GLY A 432 7.75 -34.87 15.88
CA GLY A 432 7.51 -33.59 15.23
C GLY A 432 6.97 -33.73 13.80
N GLU A 433 7.29 -34.81 13.10
CA GLU A 433 6.93 -34.98 11.69
C GLU A 433 5.80 -36.00 11.48
N MET A 434 5.05 -35.81 10.40
CA MET A 434 4.16 -36.82 9.81
C MET A 434 4.85 -37.36 8.57
N GLU A 435 5.03 -38.67 8.52
CA GLU A 435 5.43 -39.37 7.30
C GLU A 435 4.22 -40.12 6.74
N PHE A 436 3.90 -39.83 5.48
CA PHE A 436 2.85 -40.51 4.73
C PHE A 436 3.49 -41.24 3.56
N SER A 437 3.71 -42.54 3.72
CA SER A 437 4.09 -43.44 2.63
C SER A 437 2.84 -43.86 1.89
N PHE A 438 2.86 -43.75 0.55
CA PHE A 438 1.69 -44.02 -0.28
C PHE A 438 1.92 -45.09 -1.34
N LEU A 439 3.15 -45.54 -1.57
CA LEU A 439 3.42 -46.65 -2.50
C LEU A 439 3.02 -48.02 -1.93
N ASP A 440 2.78 -48.10 -0.62
CA ASP A 440 2.46 -49.36 0.07
C ASP A 440 1.05 -49.88 -0.24
N ASP A 441 0.13 -49.01 -0.70
CA ASP A 441 -1.26 -49.34 -1.00
C ASP A 441 -1.66 -48.74 -2.36
N PRO A 442 -2.13 -49.55 -3.34
CA PRO A 442 -2.51 -49.07 -4.67
C PRO A 442 -3.54 -47.92 -4.66
N ARG A 443 -4.48 -47.92 -3.70
CA ARG A 443 -5.50 -46.87 -3.58
C ARG A 443 -4.87 -45.57 -3.09
N LYS A 444 -4.04 -45.64 -2.04
CA LYS A 444 -3.31 -44.47 -1.51
C LYS A 444 -2.37 -43.91 -2.57
N SER A 445 -1.69 -44.79 -3.31
CA SER A 445 -0.80 -44.43 -4.40
C SER A 445 -1.54 -43.66 -5.49
N PHE A 446 -2.67 -44.18 -5.97
CA PHE A 446 -3.49 -43.51 -6.98
C PHE A 446 -3.91 -42.10 -6.55
N PHE A 447 -4.52 -41.94 -5.36
CA PHE A 447 -4.98 -40.63 -4.90
C PHE A 447 -3.85 -39.64 -4.62
N SER A 448 -2.71 -40.13 -4.11
CA SER A 448 -1.56 -39.26 -3.81
C SER A 448 -0.88 -38.78 -5.08
N ILE A 449 -0.69 -39.67 -6.06
CA ILE A 449 -0.15 -39.33 -7.37
C ILE A 449 -1.08 -38.35 -8.08
N LEU A 450 -2.40 -38.62 -8.10
CA LEU A 450 -3.38 -37.73 -8.69
C LEU A 450 -3.34 -36.34 -8.03
N PHE A 451 -3.27 -36.29 -6.70
CA PHE A 451 -3.14 -35.03 -5.96
C PHE A 451 -1.87 -34.26 -6.34
N LEU A 452 -0.71 -34.93 -6.42
CA LEU A 452 0.55 -34.29 -6.81
C LEU A 452 0.50 -33.74 -8.25
N ILE A 453 -0.08 -34.50 -9.19
CA ILE A 453 -0.24 -34.05 -10.59
C ILE A 453 -1.18 -32.84 -10.66
N ILE A 454 -2.32 -32.89 -9.97
CA ILE A 454 -3.25 -31.75 -9.89
C ILE A 454 -2.57 -30.53 -9.27
N LEU A 455 -1.81 -30.72 -8.19
CA LEU A 455 -1.04 -29.65 -7.55
C LEU A 455 -0.06 -28.99 -8.54
N MET A 456 0.66 -29.79 -9.34
CA MET A 456 1.57 -29.28 -10.37
C MET A 456 0.81 -28.52 -11.47
N MET A 457 -0.28 -29.07 -11.99
CA MET A 457 -1.08 -28.45 -13.05
C MET A 457 -1.73 -27.13 -12.59
N VAL A 458 -2.34 -27.13 -11.41
CA VAL A 458 -2.98 -25.94 -10.82
C VAL A 458 -1.93 -24.86 -10.55
N SER A 459 -0.77 -25.23 -10.00
CA SER A 459 0.33 -24.27 -9.78
C SER A 459 0.79 -23.62 -11.09
N ALA A 460 0.97 -24.42 -12.16
CA ALA A 460 1.34 -23.90 -13.48
C ALA A 460 0.25 -22.98 -14.07
N ALA A 461 -1.02 -23.37 -13.99
CA ALA A 461 -2.14 -22.58 -14.52
C ALA A 461 -2.32 -21.23 -13.80
N VAL A 462 -2.23 -21.23 -12.46
CA VAL A 462 -2.31 -19.99 -11.65
C VAL A 462 -1.14 -19.06 -11.97
N SER A 463 0.06 -19.62 -12.14
CA SER A 463 1.25 -18.84 -12.53
C SER A 463 1.09 -18.18 -13.87
N PHE A 464 0.55 -18.91 -14.85
CA PHE A 464 0.33 -18.37 -16.19
C PHE A 464 -0.63 -17.18 -16.15
N LYS A 465 -1.74 -17.29 -15.40
CA LYS A 465 -2.67 -16.17 -15.18
C LYS A 465 -2.03 -14.98 -14.50
N TYR A 466 -1.18 -15.23 -13.50
CA TYR A 466 -0.41 -14.17 -12.85
C TYR A 466 0.56 -13.48 -13.82
N ILE A 467 1.27 -14.24 -14.66
CA ILE A 467 2.21 -13.69 -15.65
C ILE A 467 1.47 -12.82 -16.67
N GLN A 468 0.30 -13.23 -17.17
CA GLN A 468 -0.52 -12.40 -18.06
C GLN A 468 -0.83 -11.04 -17.43
N ARG A 469 -1.19 -11.04 -16.14
CA ARG A 469 -1.43 -9.83 -15.38
C ARG A 469 -0.16 -9.02 -15.12
N PHE A 470 0.96 -9.66 -14.83
CA PHE A 470 2.23 -8.95 -14.69
C PHE A 470 2.60 -8.21 -16.00
N VAL A 471 2.39 -8.86 -17.14
CA VAL A 471 2.60 -8.24 -18.46
C VAL A 471 1.63 -7.08 -18.71
N SER A 472 0.40 -7.14 -18.20
CA SER A 472 -0.55 -6.01 -18.34
C SER A 472 -0.04 -4.73 -17.68
N VAL A 473 0.70 -4.83 -16.58
CA VAL A 473 1.31 -3.67 -15.89
C VAL A 473 2.33 -2.96 -16.78
N SER A 474 3.08 -3.71 -17.58
CA SER A 474 4.00 -3.13 -18.58
C SER A 474 3.25 -2.27 -19.60
N TYR A 475 2.17 -2.80 -20.18
CA TYR A 475 1.37 -2.07 -21.16
C TYR A 475 0.62 -0.89 -20.54
N PHE A 476 0.15 -1.03 -19.30
CA PHE A 476 -0.45 0.08 -18.56
C PHE A 476 0.57 1.21 -18.32
N SER A 477 1.78 0.87 -17.88
CA SER A 477 2.87 1.83 -17.69
C SER A 477 3.23 2.54 -19.00
N GLN A 478 3.25 1.79 -20.12
CA GLN A 478 3.43 2.37 -21.45
C GLN A 478 2.29 3.34 -21.83
N ALA A 479 1.04 3.02 -21.49
CA ALA A 479 -0.10 3.89 -21.79
C ALA A 479 -0.03 5.21 -21.01
N VAL A 480 0.31 5.15 -19.71
CA VAL A 480 0.42 6.34 -18.86
C VAL A 480 1.63 7.21 -19.24
N GLY A 481 2.73 6.59 -19.67
CA GLY A 481 3.95 7.29 -20.07
C GLY A 481 4.00 7.72 -21.55
N ALA A 482 2.96 7.46 -22.34
CA ALA A 482 2.93 7.77 -23.76
C ALA A 482 2.75 9.28 -24.00
N GLN A 483 3.58 9.85 -24.89
CA GLN A 483 3.42 11.24 -25.35
C GLN A 483 2.36 11.36 -26.45
N GLU A 484 2.22 10.32 -27.27
CA GLU A 484 1.24 10.25 -28.34
C GLU A 484 0.00 9.46 -27.91
N VAL A 485 -1.19 10.04 -28.16
CA VAL A 485 -2.47 9.45 -27.76
C VAL A 485 -2.73 8.10 -28.45
N ALA A 486 -2.27 7.93 -29.70
CA ALA A 486 -2.40 6.66 -30.43
C ALA A 486 -1.60 5.51 -29.78
N VAL A 487 -0.41 5.81 -29.25
CA VAL A 487 0.40 4.84 -28.50
C VAL A 487 -0.29 4.52 -27.18
N ALA A 488 -0.84 5.53 -26.49
CA ALA A 488 -1.60 5.34 -25.27
C ALA A 488 -2.80 4.41 -25.47
N GLU A 489 -3.57 4.62 -26.55
CA GLU A 489 -4.74 3.82 -26.94
C GLU A 489 -4.38 2.34 -27.20
N SER A 490 -3.35 2.09 -28.00
CA SER A 490 -2.90 0.72 -28.29
C SER A 490 -2.42 0.00 -27.03
N ALA A 491 -1.67 0.70 -26.19
CA ALA A 491 -1.11 0.15 -24.97
C ALA A 491 -2.19 -0.16 -23.92
N ILE A 492 -3.13 0.76 -23.68
CA ILE A 492 -4.21 0.53 -22.69
C ILE A 492 -5.15 -0.60 -23.14
N SER A 493 -5.41 -0.71 -24.44
CA SER A 493 -6.23 -1.79 -25.00
C SER A 493 -5.56 -3.16 -24.78
N LYS A 494 -4.25 -3.27 -25.01
CA LYS A 494 -3.47 -4.48 -24.72
C LYS A 494 -3.44 -4.81 -23.22
N ALA A 495 -3.33 -3.80 -22.36
CA ALA A 495 -3.38 -4.00 -20.91
C ALA A 495 -4.73 -4.60 -20.48
N ILE A 496 -5.84 -4.07 -20.97
CA ILE A 496 -7.20 -4.56 -20.66
C ILE A 496 -7.43 -5.98 -21.19
N LEU A 497 -6.94 -6.29 -22.40
CA LEU A 497 -7.03 -7.64 -22.98
C LEU A 497 -6.33 -8.70 -22.12
N LEU A 498 -5.20 -8.36 -21.52
CA LEU A 498 -4.46 -9.25 -20.63
C LEU A 498 -5.08 -9.34 -19.24
N HIS A 499 -5.48 -8.20 -18.68
CA HIS A 499 -6.14 -8.13 -17.38
C HIS A 499 -6.92 -6.82 -17.22
N ALA A 500 -8.24 -6.92 -17.05
CA ALA A 500 -9.11 -5.77 -16.79
C ALA A 500 -9.21 -5.44 -15.29
N ASN A 501 -9.14 -4.14 -14.97
CA ASN A 501 -9.47 -3.58 -13.66
C ASN A 501 -10.03 -2.15 -13.81
N ASP A 502 -10.59 -1.60 -12.74
CA ASP A 502 -11.22 -0.28 -12.76
C ASP A 502 -10.22 0.85 -13.06
N LEU A 503 -8.97 0.79 -12.57
CA LEU A 503 -7.92 1.74 -12.94
C LEU A 503 -7.67 1.76 -14.45
N TYR A 504 -7.58 0.59 -15.08
CA TYR A 504 -7.33 0.49 -16.51
C TYR A 504 -8.51 1.02 -17.31
N PHE A 505 -9.74 0.77 -16.87
CA PHE A 505 -10.94 1.34 -17.47
C PHE A 505 -11.03 2.86 -17.28
N ARG A 506 -10.62 3.40 -16.13
CA ARG A 506 -10.51 4.86 -15.93
C ARG A 506 -9.45 5.47 -16.86
N THR A 507 -8.28 4.83 -17.00
CA THR A 507 -7.23 5.30 -17.93
C THR A 507 -7.67 5.18 -19.38
N TYR A 508 -8.40 4.12 -19.73
CA TYR A 508 -9.02 3.99 -21.06
C TYR A 508 -9.97 5.17 -21.34
N ALA A 509 -10.87 5.49 -20.40
CA ALA A 509 -11.74 6.66 -20.52
C ALA A 509 -10.94 7.97 -20.68
N GLN A 510 -9.86 8.16 -19.92
CA GLN A 510 -8.98 9.33 -20.03
C GLN A 510 -8.31 9.44 -21.40
N VAL A 511 -7.83 8.34 -21.97
CA VAL A 511 -7.20 8.32 -23.29
C VAL A 511 -8.20 8.78 -24.36
N TYR A 512 -9.43 8.27 -24.33
CA TYR A 512 -10.45 8.71 -25.28
C TYR A 512 -10.94 10.14 -25.04
N LEU A 513 -10.98 10.62 -23.79
CA LEU A 513 -11.19 12.05 -23.50
C LEU A 513 -10.09 12.93 -24.10
N ALA A 514 -8.83 12.50 -24.05
CA ALA A 514 -7.73 13.22 -24.69
C ALA A 514 -7.91 13.28 -26.21
N LYS A 515 -8.35 12.18 -26.85
CA LYS A 515 -8.69 12.17 -28.29
C LYS A 515 -9.82 13.15 -28.62
N LEU A 516 -10.86 13.19 -27.80
CA LEU A 516 -11.97 14.13 -27.97
C LEU A 516 -11.48 15.57 -27.91
N ASN A 517 -10.66 15.93 -26.92
CA ASN A 517 -10.17 17.29 -26.76
C ASN A 517 -9.35 17.76 -27.97
N VAL A 518 -8.56 16.87 -28.58
CA VAL A 518 -7.83 17.15 -29.84
C VAL A 518 -8.81 17.46 -30.98
N LEU A 519 -9.87 16.66 -31.15
CA LEU A 519 -10.87 16.91 -32.21
C LEU A 519 -11.69 18.18 -31.95
N VAL A 520 -12.10 18.43 -30.70
CA VAL A 520 -12.89 19.60 -30.31
C VAL A 520 -12.10 20.89 -30.51
N SER A 521 -10.78 20.87 -30.28
CA SER A 521 -9.91 22.02 -30.53
C SER A 521 -9.85 22.45 -32.01
N LYS A 522 -10.25 21.59 -32.96
CA LYS A 522 -10.35 21.93 -34.39
C LYS A 522 -11.61 22.74 -34.72
N GLY A 523 -12.57 22.83 -33.81
CA GLY A 523 -13.78 23.65 -33.94
C GLY A 523 -14.63 23.28 -35.16
N SER A 524 -15.15 24.31 -35.85
CA SER A 524 -16.09 24.17 -36.98
C SER A 524 -15.52 23.52 -38.25
N ALA A 525 -14.23 23.15 -38.25
CA ALA A 525 -13.53 22.58 -39.40
C ALA A 525 -13.61 21.04 -39.50
N LEU A 526 -14.44 20.40 -38.67
CA LEU A 526 -14.56 18.94 -38.65
C LEU A 526 -15.26 18.40 -39.91
N SER A 527 -14.56 17.52 -40.63
CA SER A 527 -15.14 16.70 -41.70
C SER A 527 -16.17 15.70 -41.16
N GLU A 528 -17.03 15.15 -42.03
CA GLU A 528 -17.99 14.10 -41.62
C GLU A 528 -17.30 12.86 -41.02
N VAL A 529 -16.09 12.54 -41.47
CA VAL A 529 -15.26 11.47 -40.90
C VAL A 529 -14.84 11.82 -39.46
N GLU A 530 -14.41 13.06 -39.22
CA GLU A 530 -14.01 13.49 -37.88
C GLU A 530 -15.19 13.65 -36.93
N LYS A 531 -16.40 13.95 -37.42
CA LYS A 531 -17.64 13.91 -36.63
C LYS A 531 -17.98 12.49 -36.19
N ALA A 532 -17.87 11.50 -37.09
CA ALA A 532 -18.06 10.09 -36.75
C ALA A 532 -16.99 9.60 -35.76
N GLU A 533 -15.74 10.04 -35.93
CA GLU A 533 -14.65 9.73 -34.98
C GLU A 533 -14.88 10.37 -33.60
N LEU A 534 -15.39 11.60 -33.57
CA LEU A 534 -15.77 12.27 -32.33
C LEU A 534 -16.85 11.49 -31.58
N GLN A 535 -17.91 11.05 -32.26
CA GLN A 535 -18.96 10.23 -31.64
C GLN A 535 -18.40 8.90 -31.13
N SER A 536 -17.58 8.20 -31.94
CA SER A 536 -16.97 6.93 -31.55
C SER A 536 -16.07 7.08 -30.32
N ASN A 537 -15.20 8.09 -30.31
CA ASN A 537 -14.32 8.35 -29.17
C ASN A 537 -15.12 8.70 -27.91
N PHE A 538 -16.25 9.39 -28.05
CA PHE A 538 -17.17 9.66 -26.94
C PHE A 538 -17.77 8.37 -26.38
N ASP A 539 -18.29 7.51 -27.24
CA ASP A 539 -18.88 6.23 -26.83
C ASP A 539 -17.84 5.37 -26.09
N GLN A 540 -16.59 5.36 -26.54
CA GLN A 540 -15.50 4.66 -25.85
C GLN A 540 -15.15 5.30 -24.50
N ALA A 541 -15.10 6.62 -24.40
CA ALA A 541 -14.82 7.31 -23.14
C ALA A 541 -15.91 7.00 -22.09
N VAL A 542 -17.18 7.06 -22.49
CA VAL A 542 -18.32 6.73 -21.62
C VAL A 542 -18.30 5.25 -21.25
N ASN A 543 -18.10 4.36 -22.23
CA ASN A 543 -18.04 2.92 -21.98
C ASN A 543 -16.91 2.57 -21.00
N GLY A 544 -15.72 3.15 -21.15
CA GLY A 544 -14.63 2.98 -20.19
C GLY A 544 -15.01 3.39 -18.77
N ALA A 545 -15.64 4.55 -18.62
CA ALA A 545 -16.07 5.03 -17.31
C ALA A 545 -17.19 4.16 -16.69
N ILE A 546 -18.15 3.69 -17.50
CA ILE A 546 -19.21 2.77 -17.06
C ILE A 546 -18.62 1.40 -16.67
N LEU A 547 -17.70 0.85 -17.46
CA LEU A 547 -17.03 -0.40 -17.11
C LEU A 547 -16.22 -0.28 -15.81
N ALA A 548 -15.63 0.88 -15.54
CA ALA A 548 -14.97 1.15 -14.27
C ALA A 548 -15.96 1.11 -13.08
N THR A 549 -17.13 1.76 -13.19
CA THR A 549 -18.15 1.75 -12.13
C THR A 549 -18.78 0.37 -11.93
N GLN A 550 -18.96 -0.40 -13.02
CA GLN A 550 -19.43 -1.79 -12.94
C GLN A 550 -18.40 -2.72 -12.31
N TYR A 551 -17.10 -2.50 -12.58
CA TYR A 551 -16.03 -3.33 -12.01
C TYR A 551 -15.90 -3.12 -10.50
N ASN A 552 -15.97 -1.87 -10.05
CA ASN A 552 -15.93 -1.51 -8.63
C ASN A 552 -16.93 -0.37 -8.33
N PRO A 553 -18.14 -0.69 -7.84
CA PRO A 553 -19.20 0.29 -7.60
C PRO A 553 -19.03 1.07 -6.28
N THR A 554 -17.97 0.79 -5.52
CA THR A 554 -17.68 1.46 -4.24
C THR A 554 -16.46 2.37 -4.30
N ASN A 555 -15.75 2.39 -5.43
CA ASN A 555 -14.65 3.32 -5.65
C ASN A 555 -15.15 4.64 -6.24
N HIS A 556 -15.10 5.70 -5.44
CA HIS A 556 -15.53 7.05 -5.81
C HIS A 556 -14.79 7.60 -7.05
N LEU A 557 -13.55 7.17 -7.31
CA LEU A 557 -12.78 7.60 -8.48
C LEU A 557 -13.42 7.14 -9.80
N ASN A 558 -14.16 6.03 -9.79
CA ASN A 558 -14.88 5.54 -10.98
C ASN A 558 -16.02 6.47 -11.35
N PHE A 559 -16.79 6.91 -10.36
CA PHE A 559 -17.88 7.87 -10.56
C PHE A 559 -17.37 9.28 -10.85
N GLN A 560 -16.23 9.68 -10.26
CA GLN A 560 -15.55 10.91 -10.64
C GLN A 560 -15.13 10.90 -12.11
N MET A 561 -14.60 9.79 -12.61
CA MET A 561 -14.25 9.63 -14.03
C MET A 561 -15.50 9.76 -14.91
N LEU A 562 -16.58 9.07 -14.56
CA LEU A 562 -17.85 9.13 -15.28
C LEU A 562 -18.43 10.55 -15.33
N GLY A 563 -18.43 11.26 -14.20
CA GLY A 563 -18.87 12.66 -14.13
C GLY A 563 -17.98 13.57 -14.97
N SER A 564 -16.66 13.33 -14.97
CA SER A 564 -15.71 14.07 -15.80
C SER A 564 -15.98 13.85 -17.29
N VAL A 565 -16.25 12.60 -17.71
CA VAL A 565 -16.57 12.30 -19.11
C VAL A 565 -17.81 13.07 -19.56
N TYR A 566 -18.92 12.96 -18.81
CA TYR A 566 -20.15 13.66 -19.15
C TYR A 566 -20.00 15.19 -19.13
N ARG A 567 -19.28 15.75 -18.14
CA ARG A 567 -19.09 17.20 -18.04
C ARG A 567 -18.27 17.76 -19.20
N ASN A 568 -17.19 17.10 -19.62
CA ASN A 568 -16.39 17.55 -20.75
C ASN A 568 -17.22 17.57 -22.04
N VAL A 569 -18.06 16.55 -22.22
CA VAL A 569 -18.86 16.39 -23.44
C VAL A 569 -20.08 17.29 -23.46
N ALA A 570 -20.59 17.71 -22.30
CA ALA A 570 -21.66 18.70 -22.22
C ALA A 570 -21.32 20.03 -22.91
N THR A 571 -20.03 20.36 -23.02
CA THR A 571 -19.56 21.53 -23.80
C THR A 571 -19.82 21.42 -25.31
N LEU A 572 -20.10 20.21 -25.80
CA LEU A 572 -20.41 19.92 -27.20
C LEU A 572 -21.90 20.01 -27.52
N GLY A 573 -22.73 20.43 -26.56
CA GLY A 573 -24.16 20.64 -26.76
C GLY A 573 -25.02 19.38 -26.68
N LEU A 574 -24.51 18.29 -26.12
CA LEU A 574 -25.30 17.09 -25.86
C LEU A 574 -26.30 17.36 -24.73
N GLU A 575 -27.59 17.27 -25.07
CA GLU A 575 -28.69 17.36 -24.10
C GLU A 575 -28.51 16.31 -22.98
N ASP A 576 -28.88 16.66 -21.74
CA ASP A 576 -28.75 15.87 -20.51
C ASP A 576 -27.33 15.55 -20.00
N ALA A 577 -26.27 15.91 -20.72
CA ALA A 577 -24.89 15.60 -20.31
C ALA A 577 -24.51 16.24 -18.95
N TYR A 578 -24.94 17.47 -18.68
CA TYR A 578 -24.74 18.11 -17.36
C TYR A 578 -25.47 17.37 -16.24
N THR A 579 -26.71 16.91 -16.47
CA THR A 579 -27.50 16.15 -15.50
C THR A 579 -26.80 14.84 -15.14
N LYS A 580 -26.36 14.07 -16.15
CA LYS A 580 -25.61 12.82 -15.93
C LYS A 580 -24.27 13.05 -15.21
N ALA A 581 -23.60 14.16 -15.50
CA ALA A 581 -22.38 14.53 -14.78
C ALA A 581 -22.67 14.81 -13.29
N ILE A 582 -23.73 15.55 -12.99
CA ILE A 582 -24.17 15.83 -11.62
C ILE A 582 -24.52 14.54 -10.88
N GLU A 583 -25.27 13.62 -11.51
CA GLU A 583 -25.61 12.32 -10.93
C GLU A 583 -24.36 11.51 -10.58
N ALA A 584 -23.40 11.41 -11.51
CA ALA A 584 -22.16 10.70 -11.29
C ALA A 584 -21.30 11.32 -10.17
N TYR A 585 -21.14 12.65 -10.15
CA TYR A 585 -20.42 13.32 -9.06
C TYR A 585 -21.15 13.23 -7.72
N THR A 586 -22.48 13.23 -7.72
CA THR A 586 -23.28 12.99 -6.52
C THR A 586 -22.99 11.59 -5.98
N LYS A 587 -22.94 10.58 -6.85
CA LYS A 587 -22.57 9.23 -6.44
C LYS A 587 -21.14 9.13 -5.89
N ALA A 588 -20.19 9.85 -6.49
CA ALA A 588 -18.83 9.98 -5.95
C ALA A 588 -18.83 10.63 -4.56
N SER A 589 -19.64 11.68 -4.36
CA SER A 589 -19.80 12.36 -3.07
C SER A 589 -20.46 11.46 -2.02
N GLU A 590 -21.37 10.56 -2.37
CA GLU A 590 -21.93 9.58 -1.42
C GLU A 590 -20.87 8.59 -0.92
N LEU A 591 -19.96 8.18 -1.81
CA LEU A 591 -18.86 7.25 -1.50
C LEU A 591 -17.68 7.93 -0.79
N SER A 592 -17.62 9.27 -0.80
CA SER A 592 -16.59 10.07 -0.15
C SER A 592 -17.18 11.39 0.39
N PRO A 593 -18.04 11.33 1.42
CA PRO A 593 -18.89 12.45 1.84
C PRO A 593 -18.13 13.64 2.41
N LEU A 594 -16.90 13.41 2.88
CA LEU A 594 -16.05 14.43 3.46
C LEU A 594 -14.98 14.94 2.49
N ASN A 595 -15.08 14.63 1.19
CA ASN A 595 -14.20 15.22 0.18
C ASN A 595 -14.86 16.49 -0.41
N PRO A 596 -14.34 17.70 -0.09
CA PRO A 596 -14.89 18.95 -0.60
C PRO A 596 -14.75 19.08 -2.13
N GLY A 597 -13.82 18.33 -2.75
CA GLY A 597 -13.61 18.31 -4.20
C GLY A 597 -14.82 17.78 -4.97
N PHE A 598 -15.59 16.82 -4.43
CA PHE A 598 -16.81 16.35 -5.11
C PHE A 598 -17.93 17.37 -5.04
N LYS A 599 -18.09 18.06 -3.91
CA LYS A 599 -19.03 19.20 -3.80
C LYS A 599 -18.66 20.28 -4.80
N LEU A 600 -17.38 20.63 -4.88
CA LEU A 600 -16.92 21.60 -5.86
C LEU A 600 -17.18 21.15 -7.31
N ALA A 601 -16.90 19.90 -7.66
CA ALA A 601 -17.17 19.38 -8.99
C ALA A 601 -18.67 19.46 -9.36
N ILE A 602 -19.57 19.17 -8.42
CA ILE A 602 -21.02 19.34 -8.60
C ILE A 602 -21.36 20.82 -8.81
N ALA A 603 -20.84 21.71 -7.96
CA ALA A 603 -21.08 23.16 -8.07
C ALA A 603 -20.61 23.73 -9.40
N SER A 604 -19.39 23.40 -9.83
CA SER A 604 -18.84 23.80 -11.12
C SER A 604 -19.68 23.26 -12.29
N THR A 605 -20.28 22.08 -12.15
CA THR A 605 -21.15 21.49 -13.18
C THR A 605 -22.48 22.22 -13.26
N TYR A 606 -23.10 22.57 -12.12
CA TYR A 606 -24.29 23.43 -12.10
C TYR A 606 -24.00 24.82 -12.69
N TYR A 607 -22.84 25.40 -12.37
CA TYR A 607 -22.44 26.70 -12.90
C TYR A 607 -22.26 26.65 -14.43
N ALA A 608 -21.62 25.59 -14.95
CA ALA A 608 -21.50 25.37 -16.40
C ALA A 608 -22.87 25.16 -17.08
N ASN A 609 -23.82 24.55 -16.37
CA ASN A 609 -25.22 24.40 -16.79
C ASN A 609 -26.06 25.68 -16.57
N LYS A 610 -25.43 26.82 -16.23
CA LYS A 610 -26.07 28.12 -15.95
C LYS A 610 -27.06 28.11 -14.77
N ASN A 611 -27.01 27.09 -13.92
CA ASN A 611 -27.82 27.02 -12.71
C ASN A 611 -27.05 27.61 -11.53
N THR A 612 -26.96 28.94 -11.48
CA THR A 612 -26.10 29.66 -10.54
C THR A 612 -26.54 29.54 -9.07
N LYS A 613 -27.85 29.43 -8.82
CA LYS A 613 -28.38 29.32 -7.46
C LYS A 613 -27.93 28.01 -6.79
N GLU A 614 -28.07 26.90 -7.49
CA GLU A 614 -27.66 25.59 -7.02
C GLU A 614 -26.13 25.50 -6.94
N ALA A 615 -25.42 26.06 -7.93
CA ALA A 615 -23.96 26.16 -7.91
C ALA A 615 -23.46 26.86 -6.65
N ARG A 616 -24.06 28.01 -6.28
CA ARG A 616 -23.72 28.76 -5.06
C ARG A 616 -23.95 27.91 -3.81
N SER A 617 -25.12 27.27 -3.69
CA SER A 617 -25.48 26.46 -2.53
C SER A 617 -24.47 25.31 -2.31
N ILE A 618 -24.15 24.57 -3.37
CA ILE A 618 -23.23 23.43 -3.26
C ILE A 618 -21.78 23.88 -3.03
N ALA A 619 -21.35 25.00 -3.61
CA ALA A 619 -20.02 25.55 -3.36
C ALA A 619 -19.83 25.99 -1.90
N LEU A 620 -20.89 26.49 -1.25
CA LEU A 620 -20.88 26.77 0.19
C LEU A 620 -20.77 25.49 1.03
N GLU A 621 -21.37 24.38 0.61
CA GLU A 621 -21.16 23.08 1.27
C GLU A 621 -19.69 22.62 1.17
N ALA A 622 -19.01 22.87 0.05
CA ALA A 622 -17.59 22.57 -0.09
C ALA A 622 -16.75 23.36 0.93
N LEU A 623 -17.07 24.65 1.14
CA LEU A 623 -16.42 25.48 2.17
C LEU A 623 -16.78 25.06 3.60
N ALA A 624 -17.99 24.55 3.83
CA ALA A 624 -18.36 24.01 5.13
C ALA A 624 -17.50 22.77 5.50
N LEU A 625 -17.11 21.97 4.50
CA LEU A 625 -16.20 20.83 4.68
C LEU A 625 -14.73 21.24 4.80
N LYS A 626 -14.33 22.32 4.12
CA LYS A 626 -12.97 22.88 4.15
C LYS A 626 -13.01 24.42 3.96
N PRO A 627 -12.98 25.20 5.06
CA PRO A 627 -13.15 26.66 5.00
C PRO A 627 -12.08 27.42 4.22
N ASP A 628 -10.87 26.87 4.15
CA ASP A 628 -9.70 27.39 3.44
C ASP A 628 -9.55 26.79 2.02
N TYR A 629 -10.63 26.23 1.43
CA TYR A 629 -10.54 25.63 0.11
C TYR A 629 -10.53 26.70 -1.00
N ILE A 630 -9.32 27.04 -1.46
CA ILE A 630 -9.06 28.07 -2.48
C ILE A 630 -9.96 27.91 -3.71
N ASP A 631 -10.05 26.72 -4.30
CA ASP A 631 -10.83 26.50 -5.53
C ASP A 631 -12.33 26.79 -5.33
N ALA A 632 -12.88 26.49 -4.14
CA ALA A 632 -14.26 26.80 -3.81
C ALA A 632 -14.49 28.30 -3.57
N LEU A 633 -13.53 28.99 -2.93
CA LEU A 633 -13.55 30.46 -2.79
C LEU A 633 -13.51 31.15 -4.17
N ILE A 634 -12.66 30.70 -5.08
CA ILE A 634 -12.59 31.23 -6.45
C ILE A 634 -13.91 30.97 -7.18
N THR A 635 -14.47 29.75 -7.09
CA THR A 635 -15.73 29.40 -7.76
C THR A 635 -16.88 30.27 -7.26
N LEU A 636 -16.99 30.51 -5.95
CA LEU A 636 -17.98 31.44 -5.39
C LEU A 636 -17.74 32.86 -5.87
N SER A 637 -16.49 33.33 -5.92
CA SER A 637 -16.17 34.64 -6.49
C SER A 637 -16.64 34.79 -7.93
N GLN A 638 -16.43 33.76 -8.77
CA GLN A 638 -16.89 33.76 -10.16
C GLN A 638 -18.42 33.77 -10.27
N ILE A 639 -19.09 32.97 -9.45
CA ILE A 639 -20.56 32.93 -9.34
C ILE A 639 -21.10 34.31 -8.96
N GLU A 640 -20.58 34.92 -7.89
CA GLU A 640 -21.04 36.24 -7.43
C GLU A 640 -20.73 37.35 -8.45
N LYS A 641 -19.59 37.28 -9.14
CA LYS A 641 -19.28 38.21 -10.23
C LYS A 641 -20.31 38.11 -11.36
N ASN A 642 -20.67 36.89 -11.77
CA ASN A 642 -21.65 36.66 -12.83
C ASN A 642 -23.06 37.13 -12.44
N ASP A 643 -23.41 37.03 -11.15
CA ASP A 643 -24.68 37.51 -10.61
C ASP A 643 -24.67 39.03 -10.27
N GLY A 644 -23.57 39.74 -10.57
CA GLY A 644 -23.45 41.18 -10.35
C GLY A 644 -23.11 41.59 -8.90
N ASN A 645 -22.90 40.63 -8.01
CA ASN A 645 -22.55 40.84 -6.59
C ASN A 645 -21.04 41.11 -6.42
N THR A 646 -20.53 42.15 -7.05
CA THR A 646 -19.08 42.45 -7.14
C THR A 646 -18.38 42.54 -5.77
N ALA A 647 -19.06 43.09 -4.75
CA ALA A 647 -18.49 43.18 -3.40
C ALA A 647 -18.25 41.80 -2.76
N LEU A 648 -19.20 40.87 -2.92
CA LEU A 648 -19.05 39.50 -2.44
C LEU A 648 -18.00 38.74 -3.25
N ALA A 649 -17.95 38.97 -4.57
CA ALA A 649 -16.92 38.39 -5.44
C ALA A 649 -15.51 38.77 -4.95
N ILE A 650 -15.27 40.08 -4.73
CA ILE A 650 -14.00 40.57 -4.19
C ILE A 650 -13.72 39.94 -2.82
N SER A 651 -14.70 39.87 -1.92
CA SER A 651 -14.53 39.28 -0.59
C SER A 651 -14.07 37.82 -0.64
N TYR A 652 -14.68 36.99 -1.49
CA TYR A 652 -14.24 35.59 -1.64
C TYR A 652 -12.85 35.48 -2.27
N ALA A 653 -12.55 36.31 -3.28
CA ALA A 653 -11.23 36.34 -3.90
C ALA A 653 -10.13 36.79 -2.91
N GLU A 654 -10.41 37.76 -2.04
CA GLU A 654 -9.49 38.19 -0.98
C GLU A 654 -9.27 37.11 0.07
N LYS A 655 -10.32 36.36 0.45
CA LYS A 655 -10.18 35.19 1.32
C LYS A 655 -9.27 34.13 0.68
N ALA A 656 -9.43 33.86 -0.62
CA ALA A 656 -8.56 32.92 -1.33
C ALA A 656 -7.09 33.39 -1.29
N LEU A 657 -6.85 34.67 -1.56
CA LEU A 657 -5.53 35.29 -1.47
C LEU A 657 -4.96 35.27 -0.04
N ALA A 658 -5.80 35.35 1.00
CA ALA A 658 -5.34 35.25 2.38
C ALA A 658 -4.87 33.83 2.74
N VAL A 659 -5.42 32.79 2.10
CA VAL A 659 -4.98 31.39 2.27
C VAL A 659 -3.63 31.16 1.56
N ASP A 660 -3.44 31.73 0.36
CA ASP A 660 -2.15 31.72 -0.34
C ASP A 660 -1.70 33.14 -0.75
N PRO A 661 -1.09 33.91 0.18
CA PRO A 661 -0.64 35.28 -0.09
C PRO A 661 0.48 35.37 -1.14
N GLY A 662 1.13 34.24 -1.46
CA GLY A 662 2.21 34.17 -2.43
C GLY A 662 1.75 34.02 -3.87
N SER A 663 0.47 33.66 -4.12
CA SER A 663 -0.04 33.46 -5.47
C SER A 663 -0.18 34.77 -6.23
N LYS A 664 0.62 34.91 -7.28
CA LYS A 664 0.53 36.04 -8.22
C LYS A 664 -0.79 36.01 -8.98
N GLU A 665 -1.28 34.82 -9.32
CA GLU A 665 -2.52 34.61 -10.04
C GLU A 665 -3.72 35.09 -9.23
N LEU A 666 -3.78 34.75 -7.93
CA LEU A 666 -4.84 35.22 -7.03
C LEU A 666 -4.77 36.74 -6.83
N ALA A 667 -3.58 37.30 -6.67
CA ALA A 667 -3.40 38.75 -6.54
C ALA A 667 -3.87 39.50 -7.80
N GLN A 668 -3.54 38.98 -8.99
CA GLN A 668 -4.02 39.51 -10.27
C GLN A 668 -5.54 39.36 -10.41
N TYR A 669 -6.10 38.22 -10.01
CA TYR A 669 -7.55 37.99 -10.05
C TYR A 669 -8.30 38.98 -9.17
N VAL A 670 -7.88 39.18 -7.91
CA VAL A 670 -8.45 40.18 -7.00
C VAL A 670 -8.36 41.59 -7.60
N THR A 671 -7.19 41.96 -8.13
CA THR A 671 -6.97 43.27 -8.75
C THR A 671 -7.91 43.48 -9.95
N SER A 672 -8.12 42.45 -10.78
CA SER A 672 -9.03 42.51 -11.93
C SER A 672 -10.49 42.73 -11.54
N LEU A 673 -10.92 42.21 -10.39
CA LEU A 673 -12.27 42.44 -9.87
C LEU A 673 -12.42 43.88 -9.37
N LYS A 674 -11.42 44.38 -8.62
CA LYS A 674 -11.41 45.76 -8.09
C LYS A 674 -11.38 46.81 -9.21
N ASN A 675 -10.54 46.61 -10.22
CA ASN A 675 -10.41 47.55 -11.35
C ASN A 675 -11.68 47.62 -12.22
N ASN A 676 -12.40 46.51 -12.38
CA ASN A 676 -13.71 46.50 -13.03
C ASN A 676 -14.81 47.19 -12.21
N THR A 677 -14.58 47.41 -10.91
CA THR A 677 -15.50 48.16 -10.03
C THR A 677 -15.29 49.67 -10.18
N THR A 678 -14.06 50.12 -10.45
CA THR A 678 -13.72 51.54 -10.68
C THR A 678 -14.08 52.06 -12.07
N ALA A 679 -14.38 51.19 -13.03
CA ALA A 679 -14.78 51.58 -14.39
C ALA A 679 -16.29 51.88 -14.53
N VAL A 680 -17.10 51.58 -13.51
CA VAL A 680 -18.54 51.89 -13.46
C VAL A 680 -18.76 52.93 -12.36
N ALA A 681 -18.52 54.21 -12.68
CA ALA A 681 -19.01 55.31 -11.84
C ALA A 681 -20.54 55.39 -11.98
N PRO A 682 -21.29 55.72 -10.91
CA PRO A 682 -22.74 55.79 -10.95
C PRO A 682 -23.18 56.96 -11.84
N GLU A 683 -23.99 56.70 -12.87
CA GLU A 683 -24.82 57.74 -13.46
C GLU A 683 -25.82 58.19 -12.39
N THR A 684 -25.63 59.43 -11.92
CA THR A 684 -26.59 60.16 -11.09
C THR A 684 -27.97 60.11 -11.72
N PRO A 685 -29.01 59.59 -11.04
CA PRO A 685 -30.37 59.82 -11.46
C PRO A 685 -30.69 61.29 -11.20
N SER A 686 -30.97 62.05 -12.27
CA SER A 686 -31.56 63.38 -12.18
C SER A 686 -32.96 63.24 -11.57
N ILE A 687 -33.10 63.66 -10.31
CA ILE A 687 -34.39 63.80 -9.64
C ILE A 687 -35.04 65.09 -10.16
N GLU A 688 -36.03 64.96 -11.04
CA GLU A 688 -37.02 66.01 -11.28
C GLU A 688 -37.97 66.07 -10.08
N VAL A 689 -38.00 67.22 -9.40
CA VAL A 689 -38.89 67.52 -8.28
C VAL A 689 -40.20 68.08 -8.84
N PRO A 690 -41.36 67.46 -8.58
CA PRO A 690 -42.66 68.09 -8.83
C PRO A 690 -42.93 69.15 -7.75
N LYS A 691 -43.34 70.35 -8.16
CA LYS A 691 -43.82 71.42 -7.27
C LYS A 691 -45.13 70.99 -6.61
N GLU A 692 -45.18 71.05 -5.28
CA GLU A 692 -46.39 70.89 -4.50
C GLU A 692 -46.92 72.26 -4.06
N ASP A 693 -48.14 72.58 -4.51
CA ASP A 693 -48.92 73.73 -4.08
C ASP A 693 -49.41 73.52 -2.64
N ALA A 694 -49.02 74.42 -1.74
CA ALA A 694 -49.56 74.49 -0.39
C ALA A 694 -50.61 75.61 -0.31
N SER A 695 -51.89 75.25 -0.16
CA SER A 695 -52.84 76.13 0.52
C SER A 695 -53.87 75.37 1.36
N SER A 696 -53.82 75.72 2.66
CA SER A 696 -54.92 75.81 3.62
C SER A 696 -55.46 74.55 4.31
N THR A 697 -55.23 74.54 5.64
CA THR A 697 -56.20 74.34 6.74
C THR A 697 -57.01 73.04 6.78
N GLY A 698 -57.10 72.29 7.87
CA GLY A 698 -56.69 72.48 9.26
C GLY A 698 -57.46 71.48 10.16
N LYS A 699 -57.10 71.50 11.45
CA LYS A 699 -57.86 71.03 12.63
C LYS A 699 -58.02 69.51 12.88
N THR A 700 -57.33 69.07 13.96
CA THR A 700 -57.84 68.37 15.18
C THR A 700 -58.78 67.17 14.99
N LYS A 701 -58.65 66.02 15.67
CA LYS A 701 -58.48 65.80 17.12
C LYS A 701 -58.49 64.26 17.37
N ASN A 702 -57.79 63.80 18.42
CA ASN A 702 -58.02 62.63 19.30
C ASN A 702 -58.34 61.25 18.66
N ASN A 703 -57.72 60.13 19.03
CA ASN A 703 -57.08 59.66 20.26
C ASN A 703 -56.00 58.63 19.90
#